data_AF-A0A5J4UE57-F1
#
_entry.id   AF-A0A5J4UE57-F1
#
_cell.length_a   1.000
_cell.length_b   1.000
_cell.length_c   1.000
_cell.angle_alpha   90.00
_cell.angle_beta   90.00
_cell.angle_gamma   90.00
#
_symmetry.space_group_name_H-M   'P 1'
#
loop_
_entity.id
_entity.type
_entity.pdbx_description
1 polymer ?
#
loop_
_entity_poly.entity_id
_entity_poly.type
_entity_poly.pdbx_seq_one_letter_code
_entity_poly.pdbx_strand_id
1 'polypeptide(L)'
;MTTTSTPELRSEIDSKVKVISLTKTPRKYTRKNKTNDKAKELVDKMIKEQENEVKNDETKCIISGIVNELVDASLVKETINETSNETINETISEQQIEVKNNLFTNEEFEKMIDDAVSNDPNSKTIRERTLGAIFDKHNYKKCSKGKFITESDKVTGSCLDINRMVDKQLTIMDFDIPHNTDKYNKEAYQTHIIHDLLPKDTPVLITAHGGIHAYVNRYNYPLKGNRLVASKKIPFNGFTVDIFAQIDKHKMSDGKPNGIKENRVMLPDSIIHDDDYEQTQIEYSYPTAPESFWERSNLPSLWDILNAWNVDLRQDDYVKEERVIQADGTSIPMNEELINTIVEGFKGIQIHNYATKSSDEVTLLPLFQSLNALKQYISVDKIEELCDKIHSIANLTAKATQHWSDIKAKVGNDVGYNKPWLLVTYIKNFNRKYYDETLKKCISDHMKQFNEQKRQKQKIELIDKVNKQMIDLKDPFLLMPHLQEKAIKGEYKDESELMQDLMRVMCYTTAKDGSAMYMVKQWDSAIEINTISYMSEQNVRSLLNKVIWKKNRKTYDIFHEFNHLFHKIGIKFYSKNPNEFSIFQGLKYNVLEQIDMSIIEQFLGLVKDTIAADDEVVYEYILNWLAWIVQNIGEKSGVSPVLIGTQGIGKTMFTNAICELFAGYSVPNISSMEQLTGTYNQLIEDKVFAVPNELRNIGDGSNKQSNSDKLKTLITEKYIAIRQKYIPEHMT
;
A
#
# COMPACT_ATOMS: atom_id res chain seq x y z
N MET A 1 5.79 50.12 60.10
CA MET A 1 6.72 51.25 60.26
C MET A 1 6.77 51.98 58.94
N THR A 2 6.35 53.24 58.93
CA THR A 2 6.37 54.16 57.80
C THR A 2 7.82 54.57 57.50
N THR A 3 8.32 54.26 56.31
CA THR A 3 9.57 54.83 55.78
C THR A 3 9.26 55.57 54.49
N THR A 4 9.29 56.89 54.59
CA THR A 4 9.31 57.88 53.51
C THR A 4 10.61 57.71 52.71
N SER A 5 10.53 57.37 51.42
CA SER A 5 11.64 57.52 50.48
C SER A 5 11.62 58.90 49.84
N THR A 6 12.80 59.52 49.78
CA THR A 6 13.06 60.93 49.47
C THR A 6 12.88 61.28 47.99
N PRO A 7 12.58 62.56 47.64
CA PRO A 7 12.26 63.02 46.28
C PRO A 7 13.42 62.95 45.28
N GLU A 8 14.66 62.80 45.76
CA GLU A 8 15.88 62.88 44.94
C GLU A 8 16.10 61.64 44.05
N LEU A 9 15.51 60.49 44.39
CA LEU A 9 15.58 59.26 43.57
C LEU A 9 14.58 59.27 42.39
N ARG A 10 13.63 60.21 42.36
CA ARG A 10 12.67 60.35 41.25
C ARG A 10 13.21 61.16 40.08
N SER A 11 14.11 62.12 40.31
CA SER A 11 14.64 62.97 39.23
C SER A 11 15.67 62.27 38.33
N GLU A 12 16.38 61.24 38.82
CA GLU A 12 17.30 60.46 37.99
C GLU A 12 16.59 59.49 37.03
N ILE A 13 15.39 59.00 37.39
CA ILE A 13 14.60 58.04 36.58
C ILE A 13 13.92 58.74 35.38
N ASP A 14 13.53 60.00 35.52
CA ASP A 14 12.86 60.79 34.47
C ASP A 14 13.78 61.17 33.29
N SER A 15 15.10 60.95 33.40
CA SER A 15 16.06 61.32 32.34
C SER A 15 16.29 60.26 31.25
N LYS A 16 15.77 59.03 31.43
CA LYS A 16 16.04 57.89 30.50
C LYS A 16 14.80 57.13 30.01
N VAL A 17 13.60 57.55 30.39
CA VAL A 17 12.33 56.98 29.90
C VAL A 17 11.39 58.12 29.57
N LYS A 18 10.79 58.12 28.38
CA LYS A 18 9.77 59.10 27.98
C LYS A 18 8.48 58.77 28.75
N VAL A 19 8.36 59.26 29.98
CA VAL A 19 7.14 59.12 30.81
C VAL A 19 6.24 60.33 30.52
N ILE A 20 5.08 60.09 29.91
CA ILE A 20 4.03 61.11 29.81
C ILE A 20 3.08 60.86 31.00
N SER A 21 3.01 61.79 31.95
CA SER A 21 2.03 61.75 33.04
C SER A 21 1.10 62.95 32.96
N LEU A 22 -0.22 62.70 32.97
CA LEU A 22 -1.26 63.72 33.04
C LEU A 22 -2.13 63.48 34.28
N THR A 23 -2.25 64.50 35.12
CA THR A 23 -3.02 64.50 36.37
C THR A 23 -4.54 64.55 36.09
N LYS A 24 -5.30 63.57 36.61
CA LYS A 24 -6.77 63.57 36.56
C LYS A 24 -7.37 64.15 37.85
N THR A 25 -8.23 65.16 37.72
CA THR A 25 -9.23 65.52 38.74
C THR A 25 -10.49 64.64 38.60
N PRO A 26 -11.16 64.23 39.69
CA PRO A 26 -12.32 63.34 39.61
C PRO A 26 -13.59 64.13 39.24
N ARG A 27 -14.32 63.69 38.20
CA ARG A 27 -15.69 64.16 37.93
C ARG A 27 -16.68 63.00 37.95
N LYS A 28 -17.83 63.26 38.60
CA LYS A 28 -18.98 62.35 38.75
C LYS A 28 -19.70 62.13 37.42
N TYR A 29 -20.10 60.89 37.18
CA TYR A 29 -20.88 60.46 36.01
C TYR A 29 -22.34 60.95 36.06
N THR A 30 -22.83 61.43 34.92
CA THR A 30 -24.26 61.40 34.56
C THR A 30 -24.35 61.33 33.03
N ARG A 31 -24.90 60.22 32.51
CA ARG A 31 -24.95 59.89 31.07
C ARG A 31 -26.19 60.51 30.41
N LYS A 32 -25.98 61.26 29.32
CA LYS A 32 -26.97 61.46 28.23
C LYS A 32 -26.21 61.42 26.89
N ASN A 33 -26.63 60.51 26.01
CA ASN A 33 -26.04 60.28 24.68
C ASN A 33 -26.14 61.52 23.78
N LYS A 34 -25.03 61.89 23.16
CA LYS A 34 -24.98 62.60 21.87
C LYS A 34 -23.98 61.88 20.99
N THR A 35 -24.46 61.45 19.83
CA THR A 35 -23.75 60.83 18.71
C THR A 35 -22.52 61.67 18.33
N ASN A 36 -21.36 61.02 18.17
CA ASN A 36 -20.09 61.70 17.92
C ASN A 36 -19.70 61.55 16.42
N ASP A 37 -20.30 62.41 15.59
CA ASP A 37 -20.15 62.42 14.13
C ASP A 37 -18.68 62.57 13.66
N LYS A 38 -17.77 63.00 14.54
CA LYS A 38 -16.34 63.17 14.25
C LYS A 38 -15.55 61.86 14.15
N ALA A 39 -15.97 60.81 14.85
CA ALA A 39 -15.30 59.51 14.77
C ALA A 39 -15.57 58.83 13.43
N LYS A 40 -16.77 59.03 12.88
CA LYS A 40 -17.17 58.54 11.56
C LYS A 40 -16.43 59.29 10.43
N GLU A 41 -16.26 60.61 10.58
CA GLU A 41 -15.52 61.45 9.64
C GLU A 41 -14.02 61.10 9.52
N LEU A 42 -13.40 60.64 10.61
CA LEU A 42 -12.00 60.20 10.64
C LEU A 42 -11.82 58.85 9.93
N VAL A 43 -12.75 57.92 10.12
CA VAL A 43 -12.74 56.61 9.45
C VAL A 43 -12.98 56.77 7.94
N ASP A 44 -13.91 57.64 7.53
CA ASP A 44 -14.17 57.93 6.11
C ASP A 44 -12.98 58.64 5.43
N LYS A 45 -12.18 59.42 6.18
CA LYS A 45 -10.92 60.02 5.70
C LYS A 45 -9.82 58.97 5.46
N MET A 46 -9.66 58.03 6.38
CA MET A 46 -8.69 56.94 6.25
C MET A 46 -9.00 56.00 5.08
N ILE A 47 -10.30 55.75 4.82
CA ILE A 47 -10.75 54.95 3.67
C ILE A 47 -10.43 55.68 2.35
N LYS A 48 -10.65 57.00 2.28
CA LYS A 48 -10.31 57.80 1.08
C LYS A 48 -8.82 57.97 0.83
N GLU A 49 -7.99 57.93 1.86
CA GLU A 49 -6.53 57.99 1.72
C GLU A 49 -5.97 56.63 1.23
N GLN A 50 -6.54 55.50 1.66
CA GLN A 50 -6.20 54.18 1.12
C GLN A 50 -6.64 53.97 -0.34
N GLU A 51 -7.76 54.56 -0.77
CA GLU A 51 -8.22 54.46 -2.17
C GLU A 51 -7.33 55.22 -3.17
N ASN A 52 -6.55 56.21 -2.71
CA ASN A 52 -5.67 57.01 -3.58
C ASN A 52 -4.24 56.44 -3.73
N GLU A 53 -3.80 55.54 -2.84
CA GLU A 53 -2.51 54.85 -2.98
C GLU A 53 -2.56 53.60 -3.88
N VAL A 54 -3.76 53.12 -4.25
CA VAL A 54 -3.95 51.89 -5.06
C VAL A 54 -3.83 52.11 -6.59
N LYS A 55 -3.37 53.29 -7.05
CA LYS A 55 -3.26 53.58 -8.50
C LYS A 55 -1.89 53.38 -9.15
N ASN A 56 -0.86 52.98 -8.41
CA ASN A 56 0.41 52.53 -9.01
C ASN A 56 0.80 51.19 -8.40
N ASP A 57 0.55 50.09 -9.12
CA ASP A 57 1.59 49.15 -9.53
C ASP A 57 1.00 47.88 -10.16
N GLU A 58 1.68 47.46 -11.22
CA GLU A 58 1.33 46.37 -12.13
C GLU A 58 1.46 44.99 -11.47
N THR A 59 0.42 44.53 -10.77
CA THR A 59 0.38 43.12 -10.29
C THR A 59 -1.00 42.47 -10.35
N LYS A 60 -1.94 43.05 -11.10
CA LYS A 60 -3.30 42.49 -11.24
C LYS A 60 -3.50 41.52 -12.41
N CYS A 61 -2.51 41.31 -13.29
CA CYS A 61 -2.69 40.45 -14.47
C CYS A 61 -2.39 38.95 -14.25
N ILE A 62 -1.86 38.54 -13.09
CA ILE A 62 -1.53 37.13 -12.81
C ILE A 62 -2.58 36.46 -11.89
N ILE A 63 -3.31 37.24 -11.09
CA ILE A 63 -4.28 36.70 -10.11
C ILE A 63 -5.62 36.33 -10.78
N SER A 64 -6.05 37.00 -11.86
CA SER A 64 -7.32 36.66 -12.52
C SER A 64 -7.28 35.33 -13.29
N GLY A 65 -6.09 34.78 -13.57
CA GLY A 65 -5.95 33.45 -14.17
C GLY A 65 -6.13 32.31 -13.17
N ILE A 66 -5.79 32.53 -11.89
CA ILE A 66 -5.80 31.49 -10.86
C ILE A 66 -7.17 31.37 -10.18
N VAL A 67 -7.94 32.47 -10.11
CA VAL A 67 -9.27 32.47 -9.47
C VAL A 67 -10.30 31.69 -10.29
N ASN A 68 -10.20 31.67 -11.62
CA ASN A 68 -11.16 30.93 -12.45
C ASN A 68 -10.93 29.40 -12.44
N GLU A 69 -9.70 28.91 -12.22
CA GLU A 69 -9.45 27.46 -12.11
C GLU A 69 -9.85 26.87 -10.74
N LEU A 70 -9.91 27.69 -9.67
CA LEU A 70 -10.31 27.24 -8.33
C LEU A 70 -11.84 27.21 -8.11
N VAL A 71 -12.60 28.02 -8.86
CA VAL A 71 -14.07 28.06 -8.76
C VAL A 71 -14.71 26.83 -9.42
N ASP A 72 -14.14 26.31 -10.51
CA ASP A 72 -14.63 25.09 -11.18
C ASP A 72 -14.40 23.82 -10.34
N ALA A 73 -13.41 23.81 -9.45
CA ALA A 73 -13.15 22.67 -8.55
C ALA A 73 -14.04 22.67 -7.30
N SER A 74 -14.57 23.82 -6.88
CA SER A 74 -15.40 23.97 -5.67
C SER A 74 -16.85 23.56 -5.91
N LEU A 75 -17.38 23.79 -7.12
CA LEU A 75 -18.77 23.42 -7.49
C LEU A 75 -19.00 21.90 -7.60
N VAL A 76 -17.94 21.09 -7.57
CA VAL A 76 -18.04 19.61 -7.61
C VAL A 76 -18.09 18.99 -6.19
N LYS A 77 -17.81 19.75 -5.13
CA LYS A 77 -17.73 19.22 -3.75
C LYS A 77 -18.90 19.57 -2.82
N GLU A 78 -19.79 20.47 -3.21
CA GLU A 78 -20.91 20.91 -2.36
C GLU A 78 -22.22 20.09 -2.51
N THR A 79 -22.22 18.92 -3.16
CA THR A 79 -23.40 18.04 -3.18
C THR A 79 -23.29 16.81 -2.26
N ILE A 80 -22.27 16.72 -1.40
CA ILE A 80 -22.10 15.58 -0.49
C ILE A 80 -21.68 16.08 0.89
N ASN A 81 -22.66 16.45 1.74
CA ASN A 81 -22.68 16.22 3.19
C ASN A 81 -23.51 17.27 3.96
N GLU A 82 -24.83 17.15 3.89
CA GLU A 82 -25.71 17.38 5.04
C GLU A 82 -26.83 16.34 4.87
N THR A 83 -26.91 15.25 5.63
CA THR A 83 -27.54 15.19 6.96
C THR A 83 -27.43 13.73 7.40
N SER A 84 -26.97 13.43 8.62
CA SER A 84 -27.46 12.29 9.46
C SER A 84 -26.54 12.07 10.67
N ASN A 85 -27.03 12.46 11.85
CA ASN A 85 -26.81 11.74 13.10
C ASN A 85 -28.11 11.87 13.89
N GLU A 86 -28.90 10.79 13.94
CA GLU A 86 -29.54 10.26 15.16
C GLU A 86 -30.40 9.03 14.82
N THR A 87 -29.92 7.89 15.32
CA THR A 87 -30.67 6.76 15.91
C THR A 87 -32.01 6.33 15.31
N ILE A 88 -32.09 5.09 14.80
CA ILE A 88 -33.01 4.03 15.26
C ILE A 88 -32.66 2.71 14.56
N ASN A 89 -32.63 1.65 15.37
CA ASN A 89 -32.47 0.26 14.98
C ASN A 89 -33.63 -0.25 14.10
N GLU A 90 -33.32 -1.34 13.38
CA GLU A 90 -34.21 -2.34 12.77
C GLU A 90 -34.72 -2.13 11.33
N THR A 91 -34.40 -3.15 10.52
CA THR A 91 -35.02 -3.56 9.25
C THR A 91 -34.61 -2.80 7.98
N ILE A 92 -33.45 -3.17 7.40
CA ILE A 92 -33.14 -2.87 6.00
C ILE A 92 -33.82 -3.92 5.12
N SER A 93 -35.00 -3.55 4.61
CA SER A 93 -35.55 -4.07 3.36
C SER A 93 -35.07 -3.13 2.25
N GLU A 94 -34.56 -3.72 1.18
CA GLU A 94 -34.17 -3.04 -0.06
C GLU A 94 -35.34 -2.23 -0.64
N GLN A 95 -35.05 -1.00 -1.12
CA GLN A 95 -35.67 -0.45 -2.33
C GLN A 95 -34.80 0.66 -2.94
N GLN A 96 -34.60 0.52 -4.24
CA GLN A 96 -33.63 1.16 -5.12
C GLN A 96 -34.01 2.61 -5.47
N ILE A 97 -32.99 3.44 -5.72
CA ILE A 97 -33.10 4.70 -6.47
C ILE A 97 -33.27 4.36 -7.96
N GLU A 98 -34.36 4.88 -8.55
CA GLU A 98 -34.67 4.88 -9.97
C GLU A 98 -33.55 5.54 -10.80
N VAL A 99 -32.81 4.73 -11.55
CA VAL A 99 -32.19 5.14 -12.81
C VAL A 99 -33.11 4.66 -13.92
N LYS A 100 -33.76 5.58 -14.64
CA LYS A 100 -34.42 5.25 -15.91
C LYS A 100 -33.37 4.90 -16.95
N ASN A 101 -32.97 3.63 -16.94
CA ASN A 101 -32.54 2.84 -18.09
C ASN A 101 -33.12 1.42 -17.91
N ASN A 102 -34.44 1.32 -17.75
CA ASN A 102 -35.13 0.03 -17.77
C ASN A 102 -35.29 -0.42 -19.22
N LEU A 103 -34.44 -1.34 -19.64
CA LEU A 103 -34.75 -2.24 -20.76
C LEU A 103 -35.34 -3.57 -20.29
N PHE A 104 -35.42 -3.82 -18.98
CA PHE A 104 -36.04 -5.02 -18.41
C PHE A 104 -36.64 -4.70 -17.02
N THR A 105 -37.78 -5.29 -16.69
CA THR A 105 -38.40 -5.29 -15.36
C THR A 105 -37.60 -6.16 -14.38
N ASN A 106 -37.73 -5.98 -13.06
CA ASN A 106 -37.02 -6.82 -12.08
C ASN A 106 -37.37 -8.31 -12.21
N GLU A 107 -38.60 -8.65 -12.60
CA GLU A 107 -38.96 -10.04 -12.96
C GLU A 107 -38.25 -10.51 -14.24
N GLU A 108 -38.05 -9.65 -15.24
CA GLU A 108 -37.28 -9.99 -16.44
C GLU A 108 -35.77 -10.08 -16.16
N PHE A 109 -35.24 -9.30 -15.21
CA PHE A 109 -33.82 -9.35 -14.81
C PHE A 109 -33.52 -10.58 -13.95
N GLU A 110 -34.39 -10.90 -12.99
CA GLU A 110 -34.36 -12.16 -12.22
C GLU A 110 -34.50 -13.36 -13.15
N LYS A 111 -35.44 -13.31 -14.11
CA LYS A 111 -35.60 -14.36 -15.12
C LYS A 111 -34.43 -14.43 -16.09
N MET A 112 -33.77 -13.32 -16.43
CA MET A 112 -32.52 -13.32 -17.21
C MET A 112 -31.33 -13.85 -16.42
N ILE A 113 -31.26 -13.63 -15.10
CA ILE A 113 -30.25 -14.23 -14.22
C ILE A 113 -30.53 -15.73 -14.05
N ASP A 114 -31.77 -16.13 -13.80
CA ASP A 114 -32.18 -17.54 -13.74
C ASP A 114 -31.99 -18.23 -15.10
N ASP A 115 -32.29 -17.57 -16.22
CA ASP A 115 -31.98 -18.06 -17.57
C ASP A 115 -30.47 -18.09 -17.81
N ALA A 116 -29.66 -17.16 -17.30
CA ALA A 116 -28.20 -17.16 -17.44
C ALA A 116 -27.52 -18.22 -16.55
N VAL A 117 -28.06 -18.50 -15.36
CA VAL A 117 -27.59 -19.52 -14.42
C VAL A 117 -28.07 -20.92 -14.84
N SER A 118 -29.29 -21.05 -15.34
CA SER A 118 -29.81 -22.31 -15.90
C SER A 118 -29.22 -22.65 -17.28
N ASN A 119 -28.76 -21.64 -18.03
CA ASN A 119 -27.99 -21.81 -19.27
C ASN A 119 -26.47 -21.78 -19.06
N ASP A 120 -25.94 -21.58 -17.84
CA ASP A 120 -24.51 -21.77 -17.57
C ASP A 120 -24.17 -23.24 -17.79
N PRO A 121 -23.29 -23.58 -18.76
CA PRO A 121 -22.90 -24.96 -18.97
C PRO A 121 -22.23 -25.60 -17.74
N ASN A 122 -21.90 -24.84 -16.69
CA ASN A 122 -21.33 -25.35 -15.45
C ASN A 122 -22.30 -25.64 -14.29
N SER A 123 -23.58 -25.27 -14.40
CA SER A 123 -24.57 -25.46 -13.32
C SER A 123 -25.05 -26.90 -13.17
N LYS A 124 -25.00 -27.70 -14.24
CA LYS A 124 -25.42 -29.12 -14.24
C LYS A 124 -24.40 -30.03 -13.56
N THR A 125 -24.88 -30.99 -12.78
CA THR A 125 -24.05 -32.03 -12.17
C THR A 125 -23.55 -33.03 -13.20
N ILE A 126 -22.52 -33.82 -12.87
CA ILE A 126 -22.05 -34.92 -13.74
C ILE A 126 -23.19 -35.91 -14.04
N ARG A 127 -24.05 -36.21 -13.06
CA ARG A 127 -25.23 -37.07 -13.25
C ARG A 127 -26.17 -36.52 -14.32
N GLU A 128 -26.50 -35.23 -14.26
CA GLU A 128 -27.42 -34.60 -15.21
C GLU A 128 -26.81 -34.55 -16.62
N ARG A 129 -25.52 -34.28 -16.73
CA ARG A 129 -24.80 -34.21 -18.02
C ARG A 129 -24.69 -35.56 -18.72
N THR A 130 -24.61 -36.65 -17.94
CA THR A 130 -24.44 -38.02 -18.45
C THR A 130 -25.76 -38.78 -18.64
N LEU A 131 -26.90 -38.16 -18.32
CA LEU A 131 -28.22 -38.77 -18.38
C LEU A 131 -28.53 -39.33 -19.78
N GLY A 132 -28.92 -40.61 -19.85
CA GLY A 132 -29.26 -41.30 -21.10
C GLY A 132 -28.05 -41.75 -21.95
N ALA A 133 -26.82 -41.50 -21.49
CA ALA A 133 -25.59 -41.88 -22.18
C ALA A 133 -24.86 -43.08 -21.54
N ILE A 134 -25.28 -43.50 -20.35
CA ILE A 134 -24.75 -44.64 -19.60
C ILE A 134 -25.57 -45.90 -19.89
N PHE A 135 -24.90 -47.04 -20.09
CA PHE A 135 -25.56 -48.33 -20.26
C PHE A 135 -24.69 -49.49 -19.79
N ASP A 136 -25.34 -50.61 -19.49
CA ASP A 136 -24.70 -51.82 -18.97
C ASP A 136 -23.82 -52.51 -20.01
N LYS A 137 -22.74 -53.10 -19.53
CA LYS A 137 -21.79 -53.91 -20.29
C LYS A 137 -21.75 -55.32 -19.74
N HIS A 138 -21.68 -56.27 -20.66
CA HIS A 138 -21.57 -57.70 -20.40
C HIS A 138 -20.23 -58.19 -20.95
N ASN A 139 -19.40 -58.81 -20.10
CA ASN A 139 -18.14 -59.46 -20.44
C ASN A 139 -17.24 -58.64 -21.40
N TYR A 140 -16.89 -57.41 -21.01
CA TYR A 140 -16.13 -56.49 -21.87
C TYR A 140 -14.64 -56.87 -22.00
N LYS A 141 -14.20 -57.22 -23.22
CA LYS A 141 -12.79 -57.33 -23.64
C LYS A 141 -12.31 -56.06 -24.35
N LYS A 142 -11.13 -55.55 -23.97
CA LYS A 142 -10.61 -54.23 -24.38
C LYS A 142 -10.25 -54.13 -25.88
N CYS A 143 -9.90 -55.21 -26.59
CA CYS A 143 -9.56 -55.13 -28.03
C CYS A 143 -10.20 -56.18 -28.97
N SER A 144 -11.15 -57.02 -28.54
CA SER A 144 -11.79 -57.98 -29.46
C SER A 144 -12.93 -57.34 -30.26
N LYS A 145 -12.82 -57.36 -31.60
CA LYS A 145 -13.92 -57.00 -32.54
C LYS A 145 -15.03 -58.06 -32.62
N GLY A 146 -15.04 -59.06 -31.73
CA GLY A 146 -15.98 -60.19 -31.74
C GLY A 146 -16.81 -60.24 -30.47
N LYS A 147 -18.14 -60.22 -30.64
CA LYS A 147 -19.11 -60.57 -29.58
C LYS A 147 -18.94 -62.04 -29.22
N PHE A 148 -18.52 -62.35 -27.99
CA PHE A 148 -18.86 -63.62 -27.35
C PHE A 148 -20.16 -63.38 -26.59
N ILE A 149 -21.29 -63.78 -27.17
CA ILE A 149 -22.55 -63.92 -26.42
C ILE A 149 -22.65 -65.41 -26.10
N THR A 150 -22.65 -65.74 -24.82
CA THR A 150 -23.11 -67.04 -24.31
C THR A 150 -24.23 -66.79 -23.30
N GLU A 151 -25.18 -67.70 -23.20
CA GLU A 151 -26.51 -67.56 -22.55
C GLU A 151 -26.50 -67.31 -21.02
N SER A 152 -25.38 -66.88 -20.44
CA SER A 152 -25.24 -66.51 -19.01
C SER A 152 -24.65 -65.10 -18.84
N ASP A 153 -25.21 -64.10 -19.53
CA ASP A 153 -24.74 -62.70 -19.55
C ASP A 153 -24.94 -61.97 -18.20
N LYS A 154 -24.02 -62.21 -17.25
CA LYS A 154 -23.89 -61.37 -16.05
C LYS A 154 -23.44 -59.97 -16.47
N VAL A 155 -24.12 -58.92 -15.99
CA VAL A 155 -23.63 -57.54 -16.13
C VAL A 155 -22.29 -57.45 -15.42
N THR A 156 -21.23 -57.12 -16.16
CA THR A 156 -19.86 -57.00 -15.62
C THR A 156 -19.45 -55.56 -15.40
N GLY A 157 -20.28 -54.57 -15.78
CA GLY A 157 -20.01 -53.17 -15.54
C GLY A 157 -20.94 -52.23 -16.30
N SER A 158 -20.60 -50.96 -16.33
CA SER A 158 -21.30 -49.92 -17.09
C SER A 158 -20.32 -49.04 -17.86
N CYS A 159 -20.78 -48.42 -18.96
CA CYS A 159 -19.96 -47.48 -19.72
C CYS A 159 -20.74 -46.22 -20.07
N LEU A 160 -20.02 -45.11 -20.17
CA LEU A 160 -20.50 -43.83 -20.65
C LEU A 160 -20.10 -43.66 -22.12
N ASP A 161 -21.06 -43.41 -23.02
CA ASP A 161 -20.79 -43.02 -24.41
C ASP A 161 -20.96 -41.50 -24.57
N ILE A 162 -19.85 -40.79 -24.60
CA ILE A 162 -19.77 -39.32 -24.62
C ILE A 162 -20.56 -38.75 -25.82
N ASN A 163 -20.60 -39.46 -26.94
CA ASN A 163 -21.33 -39.01 -28.12
C ASN A 163 -22.86 -39.14 -28.01
N ARG A 164 -23.36 -39.90 -27.02
CA ARG A 164 -24.79 -40.02 -26.71
C ARG A 164 -25.27 -38.99 -25.70
N MET A 165 -24.37 -38.27 -25.03
CA MET A 165 -24.74 -37.20 -24.12
C MET A 165 -25.46 -36.07 -24.87
N VAL A 166 -26.39 -35.44 -24.16
CA VAL A 166 -27.02 -34.18 -24.60
C VAL A 166 -26.05 -33.02 -24.37
N ASP A 167 -25.27 -33.07 -23.29
CA ASP A 167 -24.24 -32.08 -22.99
C ASP A 167 -23.01 -32.25 -23.90
N LYS A 168 -22.62 -31.14 -24.54
CA LYS A 168 -21.45 -31.04 -25.43
C LYS A 168 -20.22 -30.43 -24.74
N GLN A 169 -20.36 -30.08 -23.45
CA GLN A 169 -19.34 -29.38 -22.68
C GLN A 169 -18.58 -30.28 -21.73
N LEU A 170 -19.17 -31.37 -21.23
CA LEU A 170 -18.44 -32.36 -20.43
C LEU A 170 -17.33 -33.01 -21.26
N THR A 171 -16.10 -32.90 -20.77
CA THR A 171 -14.91 -33.47 -21.38
C THR A 171 -14.16 -34.29 -20.33
N ILE A 172 -13.58 -35.42 -20.75
CA ILE A 172 -12.82 -36.30 -19.88
C ILE A 172 -11.36 -36.28 -20.31
N MET A 173 -10.47 -35.96 -19.38
CA MET A 173 -9.03 -36.09 -19.55
C MET A 173 -8.60 -37.43 -18.96
N ASP A 174 -8.07 -38.30 -19.81
CA ASP A 174 -7.65 -39.66 -19.46
C ASP A 174 -6.13 -39.72 -19.32
N PHE A 175 -5.67 -39.96 -18.10
CA PHE A 175 -4.27 -40.09 -17.72
C PHE A 175 -3.91 -41.57 -17.63
N ASP A 176 -3.33 -42.07 -18.72
CA ASP A 176 -2.90 -43.45 -18.88
C ASP A 176 -1.50 -43.65 -18.27
N ILE A 177 -1.45 -44.37 -17.14
CA ILE A 177 -0.19 -44.76 -16.48
C ILE A 177 0.26 -46.13 -17.02
N PRO A 178 1.54 -46.34 -17.38
CA PRO A 178 2.03 -47.61 -17.92
C PRO A 178 1.72 -48.80 -17.02
N HIS A 179 1.22 -49.89 -17.62
CA HIS A 179 0.76 -51.09 -16.90
C HIS A 179 1.84 -51.70 -15.99
N ASN A 180 3.11 -51.65 -16.42
CA ASN A 180 4.27 -52.21 -15.72
C ASN A 180 4.80 -51.35 -14.55
N THR A 181 4.16 -50.21 -14.27
CA THR A 181 4.52 -49.36 -13.12
C THR A 181 4.15 -50.05 -11.81
N ASP A 182 5.06 -50.07 -10.84
CA ASP A 182 4.78 -50.63 -9.52
C ASP A 182 3.75 -49.80 -8.75
N LYS A 183 3.13 -50.42 -7.73
CA LYS A 183 2.04 -49.83 -6.96
C LYS A 183 2.42 -48.48 -6.32
N TYR A 184 3.63 -48.36 -5.77
CA TYR A 184 4.08 -47.14 -5.12
C TYR A 184 4.23 -46.00 -6.12
N ASN A 185 4.85 -46.26 -7.27
CA ASN A 185 4.96 -45.25 -8.32
C ASN A 185 3.61 -44.89 -8.94
N LYS A 186 2.66 -45.83 -9.05
CA LYS A 186 1.28 -45.53 -9.47
C LYS A 186 0.59 -44.56 -8.50
N GLU A 187 0.65 -44.82 -7.20
CA GLU A 187 0.09 -43.92 -6.16
C GLU A 187 0.77 -42.53 -6.18
N ALA A 188 2.09 -42.48 -6.44
CA ALA A 188 2.82 -41.23 -6.57
C ALA A 188 2.38 -40.41 -7.79
N TYR A 189 2.24 -41.05 -8.96
CA TYR A 189 1.72 -40.38 -10.16
C TYR A 189 0.27 -39.93 -9.98
N GLN A 190 -0.57 -40.75 -9.36
CA GLN A 190 -1.96 -40.37 -9.07
C GLN A 190 -2.02 -39.12 -8.18
N THR A 191 -1.22 -39.11 -7.10
CA THR A 191 -1.09 -37.98 -6.19
C THR A 191 -0.64 -36.72 -6.92
N HIS A 192 0.40 -36.83 -7.75
CA HIS A 192 0.94 -35.72 -8.53
C HIS A 192 -0.11 -35.14 -9.51
N ILE A 193 -0.82 -36.01 -10.23
CA ILE A 193 -1.87 -35.58 -11.17
C ILE A 193 -2.98 -34.82 -10.43
N ILE A 194 -3.48 -35.37 -9.31
CA ILE A 194 -4.63 -34.82 -8.59
C ILE A 194 -4.29 -33.53 -7.84
N HIS A 195 -3.11 -33.45 -7.22
CA HIS A 195 -2.77 -32.34 -6.32
C HIS A 195 -1.91 -31.26 -6.97
N ASP A 196 -1.08 -31.60 -7.95
CA ASP A 196 -0.11 -30.66 -8.54
C ASP A 196 -0.50 -30.22 -9.96
N LEU A 197 -1.17 -31.07 -10.74
CA LEU A 197 -1.49 -30.79 -12.15
C LEU A 197 -2.92 -30.32 -12.38
N LEU A 198 -3.87 -30.77 -11.57
CA LEU A 198 -5.29 -30.43 -11.69
C LEU A 198 -5.68 -29.36 -10.66
N PRO A 199 -6.63 -28.46 -10.99
CA PRO A 199 -7.22 -27.55 -10.02
C PRO A 199 -7.80 -28.29 -8.81
N LYS A 200 -7.77 -27.62 -7.66
CA LYS A 200 -8.34 -28.17 -6.43
C LYS A 200 -9.80 -28.55 -6.64
N ASP A 201 -10.21 -29.67 -6.05
CA ASP A 201 -11.57 -30.21 -6.11
C ASP A 201 -12.04 -30.73 -7.50
N THR A 202 -11.12 -30.87 -8.47
CA THR A 202 -11.41 -31.52 -9.76
C THR A 202 -11.99 -32.92 -9.54
N PRO A 203 -13.18 -33.26 -10.09
CA PRO A 203 -13.74 -34.60 -9.96
C PRO A 203 -12.95 -35.62 -10.78
N VAL A 204 -12.44 -36.65 -10.10
CA VAL A 204 -11.62 -37.69 -10.70
C VAL A 204 -12.13 -39.09 -10.38
N LEU A 205 -11.91 -40.03 -11.30
CA LEU A 205 -12.14 -41.46 -11.11
C LEU A 205 -10.86 -42.23 -11.44
N ILE A 206 -10.56 -43.26 -10.66
CA ILE A 206 -9.40 -44.13 -10.90
C ILE A 206 -9.81 -45.23 -11.89
N THR A 207 -8.98 -45.51 -12.89
CA THR A 207 -9.24 -46.57 -13.87
C THR A 207 -8.80 -47.94 -13.35
N ALA A 208 -9.29 -49.03 -13.95
CA ALA A 208 -8.94 -50.39 -13.52
C ALA A 208 -7.42 -50.69 -13.48
N HIS A 209 -6.64 -50.01 -14.31
CA HIS A 209 -5.17 -50.18 -14.37
C HIS A 209 -4.40 -49.19 -13.49
N GLY A 210 -5.10 -48.32 -12.78
CA GLY A 210 -4.55 -47.28 -11.91
C GLY A 210 -4.32 -45.93 -12.59
N GLY A 211 -4.83 -45.72 -13.81
CA GLY A 211 -4.87 -44.39 -14.44
C GLY A 211 -5.93 -43.48 -13.80
N ILE A 212 -6.11 -42.28 -14.34
CA ILE A 212 -7.10 -41.30 -13.85
C ILE A 212 -7.95 -40.75 -14.98
N HIS A 213 -9.27 -40.74 -14.80
CA HIS A 213 -10.19 -39.92 -15.57
C HIS A 213 -10.54 -38.65 -14.79
N ALA A 214 -10.17 -37.47 -15.31
CA ALA A 214 -10.57 -36.18 -14.75
C ALA A 214 -11.71 -35.57 -15.58
N TYR A 215 -12.77 -35.13 -14.90
CA TYR A 215 -13.98 -34.60 -15.54
C TYR A 215 -13.94 -33.08 -15.49
N VAL A 216 -13.94 -32.44 -16.66
CA VAL A 216 -13.70 -31.00 -16.82
C VAL A 216 -14.74 -30.38 -17.77
N ASN A 217 -14.90 -29.06 -17.70
CA ASN A 217 -15.76 -28.31 -18.61
C ASN A 217 -14.95 -27.81 -19.81
N ARG A 218 -15.44 -28.09 -21.03
CA ARG A 218 -14.77 -27.68 -22.26
C ARG A 218 -14.83 -26.18 -22.50
N TYR A 219 -15.91 -25.52 -22.09
CA TYR A 219 -16.21 -24.12 -22.44
C TYR A 219 -15.94 -23.77 -23.91
N ASN A 220 -16.41 -24.64 -24.81
CA ASN A 220 -16.21 -24.51 -26.27
C ASN A 220 -14.75 -24.45 -26.74
N TYR A 221 -13.78 -24.95 -25.96
CA TYR A 221 -12.42 -25.15 -26.43
C TYR A 221 -12.44 -25.91 -27.78
N PRO A 222 -11.83 -25.36 -28.84
CA PRO A 222 -11.94 -25.91 -30.20
C PRO A 222 -11.00 -27.11 -30.39
N LEU A 223 -11.53 -28.30 -30.10
CA LEU A 223 -10.85 -29.58 -30.31
C LEU A 223 -11.08 -30.09 -31.75
N LYS A 224 -10.06 -30.71 -32.34
CA LYS A 224 -10.08 -31.19 -33.73
C LYS A 224 -10.84 -32.51 -33.95
N GLY A 225 -11.21 -33.21 -32.88
CA GLY A 225 -11.96 -34.46 -32.96
C GLY A 225 -12.28 -35.05 -31.58
N ASN A 226 -13.10 -36.11 -31.57
CA ASN A 226 -13.63 -36.74 -30.35
C ASN A 226 -12.61 -37.30 -29.36
N ARG A 227 -11.43 -37.67 -29.87
CA ARG A 227 -10.30 -38.19 -29.08
C ARG A 227 -9.05 -37.56 -29.65
N LEU A 228 -8.39 -36.73 -28.85
CA LEU A 228 -7.10 -36.18 -29.20
C LEU A 228 -6.03 -36.86 -28.35
N VAL A 229 -5.13 -37.59 -29.01
CA VAL A 229 -3.98 -38.23 -28.36
C VAL A 229 -2.91 -37.16 -28.18
N ALA A 230 -2.97 -36.46 -27.06
CA ALA A 230 -2.11 -35.31 -26.77
C ALA A 230 -0.72 -35.72 -26.25
N SER A 231 -0.40 -37.02 -26.27
CA SER A 231 0.86 -37.61 -25.77
C SER A 231 2.14 -37.01 -26.38
N LYS A 232 2.05 -36.31 -27.52
CA LYS A 232 3.18 -35.58 -28.12
C LYS A 232 3.21 -34.07 -27.82
N LYS A 233 2.11 -33.50 -27.31
CA LYS A 233 1.94 -32.05 -27.07
C LYS A 233 1.90 -31.68 -25.58
N ILE A 234 1.57 -32.64 -24.70
CA ILE A 234 1.56 -32.44 -23.24
C ILE A 234 2.88 -32.95 -22.65
N PRO A 235 3.59 -32.15 -21.84
CA PRO A 235 5.01 -32.35 -21.54
C PRO A 235 5.30 -33.22 -20.30
N PHE A 236 4.38 -34.08 -19.88
CA PHE A 236 4.56 -34.89 -18.69
C PHE A 236 5.26 -36.21 -19.04
N ASN A 237 6.28 -36.55 -18.26
CA ASN A 237 6.97 -37.83 -18.36
C ASN A 237 6.34 -38.81 -17.36
N GLY A 238 6.10 -40.05 -17.79
CA GLY A 238 5.64 -41.14 -16.93
C GLY A 238 4.19 -41.59 -17.13
N PHE A 239 3.36 -40.79 -17.80
CA PHE A 239 1.99 -41.13 -18.20
C PHE A 239 1.60 -40.39 -19.47
N THR A 240 0.56 -40.84 -20.18
CA THR A 240 0.02 -40.18 -21.36
C THR A 240 -1.33 -39.54 -21.06
N VAL A 241 -1.66 -38.46 -21.77
CA VAL A 241 -2.94 -37.75 -21.58
C VAL A 241 -3.72 -37.75 -22.89
N ASP A 242 -4.92 -38.32 -22.85
CA ASP A 242 -5.91 -38.31 -23.92
C ASP A 242 -7.10 -37.42 -23.52
N ILE A 243 -7.68 -36.70 -24.49
CA ILE A 243 -8.86 -35.85 -24.23
C ILE A 243 -10.05 -36.40 -25.02
N PHE A 244 -11.09 -36.80 -24.28
CA PHE A 244 -12.33 -37.33 -24.81
C PHE A 244 -13.44 -36.27 -24.75
N ALA A 245 -13.96 -35.88 -25.91
CA ALA A 245 -15.02 -34.89 -26.04
C ALA A 245 -16.04 -35.25 -27.13
N GLN A 246 -17.20 -34.60 -27.13
CA GLN A 246 -18.21 -34.72 -28.19
C GLN A 246 -18.00 -33.64 -29.26
N ILE A 247 -17.27 -33.98 -30.32
CA ILE A 247 -16.98 -33.12 -31.49
C ILE A 247 -17.68 -33.65 -32.75
N ASP A 248 -17.41 -34.89 -33.14
CA ASP A 248 -17.93 -35.59 -34.33
C ASP A 248 -18.91 -36.71 -33.94
N LYS A 249 -20.20 -36.41 -33.81
CA LYS A 249 -21.20 -37.39 -33.34
C LYS A 249 -21.41 -38.57 -34.31
N HIS A 250 -21.26 -38.36 -35.62
CA HIS A 250 -21.64 -39.34 -36.64
C HIS A 250 -20.44 -39.90 -37.40
N LYS A 251 -20.51 -41.18 -37.79
CA LYS A 251 -19.62 -41.76 -38.80
C LYS A 251 -20.05 -41.21 -40.17
N MET A 252 -19.10 -40.89 -41.03
CA MET A 252 -19.39 -40.41 -42.38
C MET A 252 -19.15 -41.54 -43.40
N SER A 253 -20.08 -41.75 -44.32
CA SER A 253 -19.96 -42.63 -45.49
C SER A 253 -20.51 -41.88 -46.69
N ASP A 254 -19.72 -41.67 -47.74
CA ASP A 254 -20.10 -40.90 -48.93
C ASP A 254 -20.67 -39.50 -48.62
N GLY A 255 -20.12 -38.84 -47.60
CA GLY A 255 -20.58 -37.51 -47.14
C GLY A 255 -21.89 -37.51 -46.36
N LYS A 256 -22.48 -38.68 -46.06
CA LYS A 256 -23.71 -38.81 -45.26
C LYS A 256 -23.45 -39.48 -43.89
N PRO A 257 -24.19 -39.09 -42.83
CA PRO A 257 -24.14 -39.76 -41.53
C PRO A 257 -24.57 -41.23 -41.62
N ASN A 258 -23.69 -42.16 -41.23
CA ASN A 258 -23.95 -43.60 -41.17
C ASN A 258 -23.71 -44.16 -39.75
N GLY A 259 -24.58 -43.76 -38.82
CA GLY A 259 -24.54 -44.16 -37.41
C GLY A 259 -23.68 -43.26 -36.52
N ILE A 260 -23.80 -43.45 -35.21
CA ILE A 260 -23.05 -42.69 -34.19
C ILE A 260 -21.64 -43.27 -34.04
N LYS A 261 -20.62 -42.40 -33.97
CA LYS A 261 -19.25 -42.79 -33.67
C LYS A 261 -19.16 -43.16 -32.19
N GLU A 262 -18.68 -44.35 -31.85
CA GLU A 262 -18.58 -44.78 -30.46
C GLU A 262 -17.44 -44.01 -29.78
N ASN A 263 -17.73 -43.33 -28.67
CA ASN A 263 -16.73 -42.62 -27.87
C ASN A 263 -16.93 -42.96 -26.38
N ARG A 264 -16.44 -44.13 -25.98
CA ARG A 264 -16.86 -44.81 -24.75
C ARG A 264 -15.75 -44.84 -23.71
N VAL A 265 -16.14 -44.62 -22.47
CA VAL A 265 -15.30 -44.72 -21.28
C VAL A 265 -15.99 -45.63 -20.26
N MET A 266 -15.25 -46.56 -19.67
CA MET A 266 -15.78 -47.46 -18.64
C MET A 266 -15.95 -46.72 -17.31
N LEU A 267 -16.99 -47.09 -16.57
CA LEU A 267 -17.36 -46.43 -15.31
C LEU A 267 -16.97 -47.26 -14.08
N PRO A 268 -17.00 -46.65 -12.88
CA PRO A 268 -16.79 -47.32 -11.59
C PRO A 268 -17.59 -48.61 -11.43
N ASP A 269 -17.08 -49.51 -10.58
CA ASP A 269 -17.67 -50.81 -10.26
C ASP A 269 -17.73 -51.79 -11.46
N SER A 270 -17.07 -51.45 -12.57
CA SER A 270 -16.94 -52.31 -13.73
C SER A 270 -15.73 -53.24 -13.62
N ILE A 271 -15.87 -54.46 -14.12
CA ILE A 271 -14.81 -55.45 -14.29
C ILE A 271 -14.47 -55.53 -15.78
N ILE A 272 -13.19 -55.48 -16.10
CA ILE A 272 -12.67 -55.61 -17.45
C ILE A 272 -11.68 -56.78 -17.56
N HIS A 273 -11.65 -57.36 -18.75
CA HIS A 273 -10.72 -58.42 -19.14
C HIS A 273 -9.81 -57.90 -20.25
N ASP A 274 -8.49 -57.99 -20.05
CA ASP A 274 -7.52 -57.68 -21.10
C ASP A 274 -7.47 -58.81 -22.15
N ASP A 275 -6.81 -58.57 -23.28
CA ASP A 275 -6.86 -59.49 -24.43
C ASP A 275 -6.24 -60.87 -24.13
N ASP A 276 -5.30 -60.91 -23.20
CA ASP A 276 -4.62 -62.11 -22.72
C ASP A 276 -5.38 -62.82 -21.58
N TYR A 277 -6.59 -62.38 -21.23
CA TYR A 277 -7.40 -62.97 -20.15
C TYR A 277 -7.59 -64.49 -20.29
N GLU A 278 -7.71 -65.00 -21.52
CA GLU A 278 -7.79 -66.45 -21.73
C GLU A 278 -6.55 -67.20 -21.23
N GLN A 279 -5.39 -66.55 -21.25
CA GLN A 279 -4.10 -67.07 -20.79
C GLN A 279 -3.82 -66.72 -19.32
N THR A 280 -4.13 -65.49 -18.90
CA THR A 280 -3.77 -64.97 -17.57
C THR A 280 -4.85 -65.20 -16.53
N GLN A 281 -6.13 -65.26 -16.93
CA GLN A 281 -7.31 -65.29 -16.05
C GLN A 281 -7.33 -64.14 -15.02
N ILE A 282 -6.67 -63.02 -15.31
CA ILE A 282 -6.60 -61.85 -14.43
C ILE A 282 -7.76 -60.89 -14.73
N GLU A 283 -8.54 -60.58 -13.70
CA GLU A 283 -9.60 -59.56 -13.77
C GLU A 283 -9.11 -58.23 -13.20
N TYR A 284 -9.43 -57.13 -13.89
CA TYR A 284 -9.16 -55.78 -13.40
C TYR A 284 -10.48 -55.07 -13.10
N SER A 285 -10.61 -54.50 -11.91
CA SER A 285 -11.82 -53.81 -11.47
C SER A 285 -11.60 -52.31 -11.35
N TYR A 286 -12.58 -51.54 -11.82
CA TYR A 286 -12.68 -50.11 -11.53
C TYR A 286 -13.10 -49.94 -10.07
N PRO A 287 -12.39 -49.11 -9.28
CA PRO A 287 -12.83 -48.76 -7.94
C PRO A 287 -14.21 -48.08 -7.94
N THR A 288 -14.92 -48.18 -6.81
CA THR A 288 -16.18 -47.47 -6.59
C THR A 288 -15.97 -45.95 -6.64
N ALA A 289 -16.95 -45.24 -7.20
CA ALA A 289 -16.93 -43.78 -7.27
C ALA A 289 -16.93 -43.17 -5.85
N PRO A 290 -16.24 -42.04 -5.62
CA PRO A 290 -16.40 -41.26 -4.39
C PRO A 290 -17.87 -40.84 -4.19
N GLU A 291 -18.34 -40.81 -2.94
CA GLU A 291 -19.77 -40.66 -2.56
C GLU A 291 -20.46 -39.45 -3.21
N SER A 292 -19.75 -38.33 -3.36
CA SER A 292 -20.29 -37.08 -3.93
C SER A 292 -19.96 -36.86 -5.41
N PHE A 293 -19.26 -37.80 -6.08
CA PHE A 293 -18.72 -37.60 -7.43
C PHE A 293 -19.81 -37.19 -8.44
N TRP A 294 -20.92 -37.93 -8.48
CA TRP A 294 -21.99 -37.72 -9.45
C TRP A 294 -22.74 -36.40 -9.26
N GLU A 295 -22.74 -35.87 -8.03
CA GLU A 295 -23.41 -34.61 -7.66
C GLU A 295 -22.49 -33.39 -7.82
N ARG A 296 -21.22 -33.59 -8.22
CA ARG A 296 -20.29 -32.48 -8.50
C ARG A 296 -20.83 -31.66 -9.69
N SER A 297 -21.03 -30.37 -9.46
CA SER A 297 -21.19 -29.33 -10.47
C SER A 297 -19.96 -28.40 -10.44
N ASN A 298 -19.96 -27.34 -11.25
CA ASN A 298 -18.86 -26.36 -11.32
C ASN A 298 -17.48 -26.98 -11.65
N LEU A 299 -17.40 -27.73 -12.76
CA LEU A 299 -16.18 -28.40 -13.21
C LEU A 299 -15.13 -27.37 -13.68
N PRO A 300 -13.83 -27.63 -13.46
CA PRO A 300 -12.76 -26.74 -13.90
C PRO A 300 -12.71 -26.62 -15.43
N SER A 301 -12.25 -25.47 -15.92
CA SER A 301 -12.12 -25.17 -17.34
C SER A 301 -10.96 -25.92 -17.98
N LEU A 302 -11.22 -26.62 -19.09
CA LEU A 302 -10.19 -27.23 -19.92
C LEU A 302 -9.19 -26.18 -20.42
N TRP A 303 -9.67 -24.97 -20.75
CA TRP A 303 -8.81 -23.87 -21.18
C TRP A 303 -7.81 -23.49 -20.09
N ASP A 304 -8.26 -23.32 -18.86
CA ASP A 304 -7.39 -22.88 -17.76
C ASP A 304 -6.36 -23.94 -17.40
N ILE A 305 -6.74 -25.22 -17.44
CA ILE A 305 -5.83 -26.35 -17.22
C ILE A 305 -4.75 -26.39 -18.30
N LEU A 306 -5.14 -26.35 -19.58
CA LEU A 306 -4.19 -26.38 -20.69
C LEU A 306 -3.29 -25.14 -20.71
N ASN A 307 -3.84 -23.97 -20.40
CA ASN A 307 -3.09 -22.73 -20.29
C ASN A 307 -2.07 -22.77 -19.14
N ALA A 308 -2.45 -23.33 -17.98
CA ALA A 308 -1.53 -23.54 -16.85
C ALA A 308 -0.37 -24.49 -17.23
N TRP A 309 -0.62 -25.46 -18.11
CA TRP A 309 0.40 -26.35 -18.65
C TRP A 309 1.16 -25.75 -19.85
N ASN A 310 0.77 -24.55 -20.27
CA ASN A 310 1.24 -23.87 -21.48
C ASN A 310 1.10 -24.73 -22.75
N VAL A 311 -0.08 -25.34 -22.92
CA VAL A 311 -0.42 -26.21 -24.04
C VAL A 311 -1.55 -25.56 -24.85
N ASP A 312 -1.29 -25.30 -26.14
CA ASP A 312 -2.33 -24.90 -27.09
C ASP A 312 -2.55 -26.00 -28.14
N LEU A 313 -3.71 -26.65 -28.07
CA LEU A 313 -4.09 -27.75 -28.95
C LEU A 313 -4.66 -27.28 -30.30
N ARG A 314 -4.82 -25.96 -30.50
CA ARG A 314 -5.37 -25.37 -31.73
C ARG A 314 -4.40 -25.42 -32.92
N GLN A 315 -3.10 -25.32 -32.67
CA GLN A 315 -2.08 -25.26 -33.72
C GLN A 315 -1.82 -26.66 -34.33
N ASP A 316 -1.72 -26.76 -35.66
CA ASP A 316 -1.47 -28.02 -36.39
C ASP A 316 -0.05 -28.53 -36.17
N ASP A 317 0.95 -27.66 -36.33
CA ASP A 317 2.34 -27.95 -36.04
C ASP A 317 2.72 -27.42 -34.66
N TYR A 318 3.35 -28.25 -33.83
CA TYR A 318 4.07 -27.75 -32.65
C TYR A 318 5.32 -27.03 -33.18
N VAL A 319 5.17 -25.78 -33.61
CA VAL A 319 6.30 -24.85 -33.70
C VAL A 319 6.65 -24.58 -32.24
N LYS A 320 7.79 -25.10 -31.82
CA LYS A 320 8.35 -24.77 -30.52
C LYS A 320 8.70 -23.28 -30.57
N GLU A 321 7.75 -22.42 -30.21
CA GLU A 321 8.03 -21.02 -29.95
C GLU A 321 9.24 -20.98 -29.00
N GLU A 322 10.19 -20.08 -29.27
CA GLU A 322 11.30 -19.84 -28.36
C GLU A 322 10.70 -19.64 -26.97
N ARG A 323 10.98 -20.57 -26.05
CA ARG A 323 10.51 -20.46 -24.68
C ARG A 323 11.25 -19.29 -24.05
N VAL A 324 10.68 -18.10 -24.17
CA VAL A 324 11.11 -16.94 -23.40
C VAL A 324 10.64 -17.21 -21.98
N ILE A 325 11.56 -17.44 -21.05
CA ILE A 325 11.24 -17.33 -19.63
C ILE A 325 10.86 -15.87 -19.43
N GLN A 326 9.56 -15.55 -19.41
CA GLN A 326 9.14 -14.28 -18.87
C GLN A 326 9.52 -14.30 -17.39
N ALA A 327 10.28 -13.29 -16.97
CA ALA A 327 10.60 -13.10 -15.56
C ALA A 327 9.28 -12.89 -14.80
N ASP A 328 8.73 -13.98 -14.26
CA ASP A 328 7.56 -13.99 -13.38
C ASP A 328 7.81 -13.26 -12.04
N GLY A 329 9.00 -12.69 -11.86
CA GLY A 329 9.42 -12.01 -10.64
C GLY A 329 9.66 -12.94 -9.45
N THR A 330 9.55 -14.27 -9.65
CA THR A 330 9.72 -15.27 -8.58
C THR A 330 11.12 -15.92 -8.58
N SER A 331 11.81 -15.89 -9.74
CA SER A 331 13.17 -16.40 -9.92
C SER A 331 14.23 -15.37 -9.48
N ILE A 332 15.14 -15.75 -8.56
CA ILE A 332 16.30 -14.91 -8.19
C ILE A 332 17.24 -14.85 -9.40
N PRO A 333 17.52 -13.64 -9.94
CA PRO A 333 18.39 -13.47 -11.10
C PRO A 333 19.84 -13.82 -10.75
N MET A 334 20.63 -14.31 -11.70
CA MET A 334 22.06 -14.60 -11.48
C MET A 334 22.92 -13.47 -12.06
N ASN A 335 23.93 -13.01 -11.33
CA ASN A 335 24.93 -12.09 -11.88
C ASN A 335 26.07 -12.86 -12.59
N GLU A 336 26.84 -12.17 -13.43
CA GLU A 336 27.90 -12.79 -14.24
C GLU A 336 28.99 -13.46 -13.37
N GLU A 337 29.34 -12.87 -12.23
CA GLU A 337 30.31 -13.43 -11.29
C GLU A 337 29.86 -14.80 -10.73
N LEU A 338 28.60 -14.91 -10.31
CA LEU A 338 28.01 -16.16 -9.83
C LEU A 338 27.94 -17.20 -10.94
N ILE A 339 27.57 -16.80 -12.16
CA ILE A 339 27.52 -17.70 -13.33
C ILE A 339 28.91 -18.27 -13.63
N ASN A 340 29.95 -17.43 -13.66
CA ASN A 340 31.32 -17.88 -13.89
C ASN A 340 31.79 -18.87 -12.82
N THR A 341 31.45 -18.60 -11.55
CA THR A 341 31.73 -19.50 -10.41
C THR A 341 30.99 -20.84 -10.56
N ILE A 342 29.72 -20.82 -10.98
CA ILE A 342 28.94 -22.03 -11.27
C ILE A 342 29.64 -22.86 -12.37
N VAL A 343 30.04 -22.22 -13.46
CA VAL A 343 30.71 -22.93 -14.57
C VAL A 343 32.03 -23.57 -14.14
N GLU A 344 32.81 -22.94 -13.27
CA GLU A 344 34.03 -23.56 -12.73
C GLU A 344 33.78 -24.84 -11.93
N GLY A 345 32.61 -24.97 -11.32
CA GLY A 345 32.16 -26.18 -10.63
C GLY A 345 32.00 -27.40 -11.53
N PHE A 346 31.95 -27.23 -12.86
CA PHE A 346 31.90 -28.37 -13.80
C PHE A 346 33.25 -29.08 -13.98
N LYS A 347 34.34 -28.56 -13.41
CA LYS A 347 35.65 -29.19 -13.49
C LYS A 347 35.62 -30.62 -12.95
N GLY A 348 35.92 -31.58 -13.83
CA GLY A 348 35.96 -33.01 -13.49
C GLY A 348 34.60 -33.71 -13.38
N ILE A 349 33.48 -33.02 -13.59
CA ILE A 349 32.15 -33.64 -13.65
C ILE A 349 32.04 -34.48 -14.93
N GLN A 350 31.53 -35.71 -14.82
CA GLN A 350 31.30 -36.57 -15.96
C GLN A 350 30.02 -36.20 -16.72
N ILE A 351 30.11 -35.99 -18.04
CA ILE A 351 28.96 -35.60 -18.90
C ILE A 351 28.66 -36.68 -19.93
N HIS A 352 27.38 -37.06 -19.99
CA HIS A 352 26.84 -38.16 -20.79
C HIS A 352 25.99 -37.63 -21.96
N ASN A 353 25.88 -38.42 -23.02
CA ASN A 353 25.07 -38.06 -24.19
C ASN A 353 23.55 -38.14 -23.90
N TYR A 354 23.12 -39.25 -23.31
CA TYR A 354 21.74 -39.52 -22.90
C TYR A 354 21.72 -40.07 -21.48
N ALA A 355 20.64 -39.82 -20.74
CA ALA A 355 20.46 -40.33 -19.38
C ALA A 355 19.93 -41.76 -19.43
N THR A 356 20.46 -42.64 -18.58
CA THR A 356 19.83 -43.95 -18.31
C THR A 356 18.74 -43.86 -17.23
N LYS A 357 18.86 -42.90 -16.29
CA LYS A 357 17.87 -42.44 -15.31
C LYS A 357 18.06 -40.94 -15.09
N SER A 358 16.98 -40.16 -14.95
CA SER A 358 17.04 -38.68 -14.97
C SER A 358 17.70 -38.02 -13.74
N SER A 359 17.90 -38.75 -12.64
CA SER A 359 18.46 -38.21 -11.39
C SER A 359 19.97 -38.39 -11.21
N ASP A 360 20.60 -39.27 -12.00
CA ASP A 360 21.90 -39.86 -11.63
C ASP A 360 23.07 -39.41 -12.51
N GLU A 361 22.83 -38.66 -13.59
CA GLU A 361 23.87 -38.27 -14.56
C GLU A 361 23.66 -36.83 -15.09
N VAL A 362 24.76 -36.12 -15.37
CA VAL A 362 24.72 -34.86 -16.14
C VAL A 362 24.70 -35.19 -17.62
N THR A 363 23.72 -34.67 -18.36
CA THR A 363 23.56 -34.96 -19.79
C THR A 363 23.49 -33.72 -20.66
N LEU A 364 23.89 -33.86 -21.93
CA LEU A 364 24.04 -32.75 -22.88
C LEU A 364 22.76 -31.94 -23.07
N LEU A 365 21.61 -32.60 -23.23
CA LEU A 365 20.34 -31.93 -23.52
C LEU A 365 19.91 -31.00 -22.36
N PRO A 366 19.76 -31.47 -21.11
CA PRO A 366 19.44 -30.61 -19.96
C PRO A 366 20.50 -29.54 -19.66
N LEU A 367 21.78 -29.84 -19.90
CA LEU A 367 22.88 -28.90 -19.70
C LEU A 367 22.76 -27.71 -20.66
N PHE A 368 22.63 -27.96 -21.96
CA PHE A 368 22.49 -26.88 -22.95
C PHE A 368 21.21 -26.08 -22.74
N GLN A 369 20.11 -26.74 -22.37
CA GLN A 369 18.86 -26.05 -22.02
C GLN A 369 19.04 -25.11 -20.82
N SER A 370 19.76 -25.53 -19.78
CA SER A 370 20.04 -24.70 -18.60
C SER A 370 21.01 -23.55 -18.89
N LEU A 371 21.99 -23.76 -19.78
CA LEU A 371 22.91 -22.72 -20.24
C LEU A 371 22.19 -21.68 -21.11
N ASN A 372 21.32 -22.13 -22.02
CA ASN A 372 20.47 -21.23 -22.80
C ASN A 372 19.53 -20.41 -21.90
N ALA A 373 19.07 -20.96 -20.78
CA ALA A 373 18.25 -20.23 -19.82
C ALA A 373 18.99 -19.04 -19.16
N LEU A 374 20.31 -18.93 -19.31
CA LEU A 374 21.10 -17.77 -18.86
C LEU A 374 21.01 -16.56 -19.81
N LYS A 375 20.41 -16.70 -21.01
CA LYS A 375 20.21 -15.58 -21.97
C LYS A 375 19.45 -14.40 -21.39
N GLN A 376 18.66 -14.63 -20.33
CA GLN A 376 17.96 -13.59 -19.60
C GLN A 376 18.87 -12.73 -18.68
N TYR A 377 20.13 -13.16 -18.46
CA TYR A 377 21.09 -12.49 -17.56
C TYR A 377 22.38 -12.06 -18.25
N ILE A 378 22.82 -12.76 -19.30
CA ILE A 378 24.08 -12.52 -20.01
C ILE A 378 23.90 -12.60 -21.54
N SER A 379 24.87 -12.05 -22.29
CA SER A 379 24.84 -12.06 -23.76
C SER A 379 24.98 -13.47 -24.35
N VAL A 380 24.54 -13.64 -25.60
CA VAL A 380 24.66 -14.90 -26.34
C VAL A 380 26.12 -15.31 -26.53
N ASP A 381 26.99 -14.36 -26.87
CA ASP A 381 28.45 -14.58 -27.01
C ASP A 381 29.03 -15.16 -25.73
N LYS A 382 28.57 -14.67 -24.57
CA LYS A 382 29.06 -15.16 -23.28
C LYS A 382 28.64 -16.60 -23.01
N ILE A 383 27.44 -17.00 -23.45
CA ILE A 383 26.99 -18.39 -23.30
C ILE A 383 27.83 -19.33 -24.15
N GLU A 384 28.28 -18.90 -25.34
CA GLU A 384 29.21 -19.69 -26.14
C GLU A 384 30.54 -19.87 -25.41
N GLU A 385 31.11 -18.80 -24.83
CA GLU A 385 32.33 -18.88 -24.01
C GLU A 385 32.16 -19.84 -22.82
N LEU A 386 31.00 -19.81 -22.15
CA LEU A 386 30.70 -20.72 -21.04
C LEU A 386 30.58 -22.18 -21.50
N CYS A 387 29.95 -22.43 -22.66
CA CYS A 387 29.87 -23.77 -23.25
C CYS A 387 31.27 -24.32 -23.55
N ASP A 388 32.13 -23.50 -24.14
CA ASP A 388 33.50 -23.88 -24.49
C ASP A 388 34.35 -24.12 -23.25
N LYS A 389 34.17 -23.29 -22.22
CA LYS A 389 34.80 -23.49 -20.90
C LYS A 389 34.37 -24.83 -20.30
N ILE A 390 33.07 -25.16 -20.26
CA ILE A 390 32.58 -26.46 -19.75
C ILE A 390 33.16 -27.62 -20.57
N HIS A 391 33.17 -27.52 -21.89
CA HIS A 391 33.74 -28.53 -22.77
C HIS A 391 35.21 -28.82 -22.45
N SER A 392 35.98 -27.80 -22.07
CA SER A 392 37.41 -27.94 -21.74
C SER A 392 37.70 -28.49 -20.33
N ILE A 393 36.82 -28.28 -19.35
CA ILE A 393 37.08 -28.62 -17.95
C ILE A 393 36.32 -29.86 -17.46
N ALA A 394 35.24 -30.25 -18.14
CA ALA A 394 34.43 -31.40 -17.78
C ALA A 394 34.99 -32.72 -18.34
N ASN A 395 34.60 -33.84 -17.76
CA ASN A 395 34.98 -35.18 -18.23
C ASN A 395 33.89 -35.73 -19.17
N LEU A 396 33.96 -35.40 -20.47
CA LEU A 396 32.99 -35.88 -21.45
C LEU A 396 33.21 -37.38 -21.75
N THR A 397 32.13 -38.16 -21.78
CA THR A 397 32.17 -39.52 -22.32
C THR A 397 32.41 -39.50 -23.83
N ALA A 398 32.99 -40.56 -24.41
CA ALA A 398 33.28 -40.63 -25.85
C ALA A 398 32.05 -40.31 -26.73
N LYS A 399 30.86 -40.79 -26.33
CA LYS A 399 29.59 -40.46 -27.00
C LYS A 399 29.17 -39.00 -26.81
N ALA A 400 29.42 -38.41 -25.65
CA ALA A 400 29.12 -37.00 -25.42
C ALA A 400 30.05 -36.08 -26.22
N THR A 401 31.34 -36.40 -26.32
CA THR A 401 32.28 -35.67 -27.18
C THR A 401 31.87 -35.75 -28.64
N GLN A 402 31.50 -36.93 -29.14
CA GLN A 402 31.08 -37.13 -30.52
C GLN A 402 29.82 -36.33 -30.88
N HIS A 403 28.86 -36.22 -29.96
CA HIS A 403 27.55 -35.59 -30.22
C HIS A 403 27.41 -34.18 -29.63
N TRP A 404 28.48 -33.57 -29.11
CA TRP A 404 28.45 -32.25 -28.49
C TRP A 404 27.87 -31.19 -29.43
N SER A 405 28.47 -31.03 -30.62
CA SER A 405 28.06 -30.04 -31.61
C SER A 405 26.68 -30.33 -32.19
N ASP A 406 26.38 -31.60 -32.49
CA ASP A 406 25.10 -32.02 -33.05
C ASP A 406 23.94 -31.70 -32.09
N ILE A 407 24.14 -31.97 -30.80
CA ILE A 407 23.11 -31.71 -29.79
C ILE A 407 23.02 -30.23 -29.48
N LYS A 408 24.13 -29.50 -29.39
CA LYS A 408 24.10 -28.03 -29.24
C LYS A 408 23.32 -27.38 -30.39
N ALA A 409 23.58 -27.78 -31.63
CA ALA A 409 22.85 -27.30 -32.81
C ALA A 409 21.37 -27.71 -32.80
N LYS A 410 21.06 -28.95 -32.40
CA LYS A 410 19.69 -29.45 -32.30
C LYS A 410 18.87 -28.77 -31.18
N VAL A 411 19.51 -28.41 -30.08
CA VAL A 411 18.90 -27.64 -28.99
C VAL A 411 18.70 -26.19 -29.42
N GLY A 412 19.64 -25.61 -30.16
CA GLY A 412 19.55 -24.24 -30.65
C GLY A 412 19.37 -23.26 -29.48
N ASN A 413 18.31 -22.44 -29.53
CA ASN A 413 17.94 -21.50 -28.48
C ASN A 413 17.01 -22.08 -27.40
N ASP A 414 16.67 -23.36 -27.47
CA ASP A 414 15.72 -23.97 -26.53
C ASP A 414 16.27 -23.97 -25.10
N VAL A 415 15.47 -23.42 -24.17
CA VAL A 415 15.73 -23.44 -22.72
C VAL A 415 15.04 -24.61 -22.00
N GLY A 416 14.19 -25.39 -22.68
CA GLY A 416 13.50 -26.54 -22.10
C GLY A 416 12.56 -26.17 -20.93
N TYR A 417 12.46 -27.07 -19.93
CA TYR A 417 11.80 -26.82 -18.63
C TYR A 417 12.82 -26.52 -17.52
N ASN A 418 14.10 -26.46 -17.87
CA ASN A 418 15.18 -26.39 -16.92
C ASN A 418 15.45 -24.94 -16.54
N LYS A 419 15.45 -24.66 -15.23
CA LYS A 419 15.79 -23.34 -14.70
C LYS A 419 17.31 -23.18 -14.69
N PRO A 420 17.85 -21.95 -14.79
CA PRO A 420 19.29 -21.66 -14.66
C PRO A 420 19.93 -22.31 -13.42
N TRP A 421 19.17 -22.38 -12.32
CA TRP A 421 19.57 -22.98 -11.06
C TRP A 421 19.79 -24.50 -11.11
N LEU A 422 19.41 -25.20 -12.20
CA LEU A 422 19.75 -26.61 -12.40
C LEU A 422 21.28 -26.82 -12.48
N LEU A 423 22.03 -25.84 -12.98
CA LEU A 423 23.50 -25.89 -13.01
C LEU A 423 24.08 -26.03 -11.59
N VAL A 424 23.48 -25.34 -10.61
CA VAL A 424 23.86 -25.46 -9.19
C VAL A 424 23.56 -26.87 -8.67
N THR A 425 22.43 -27.45 -9.05
CA THR A 425 22.06 -28.82 -8.67
C THR A 425 23.06 -29.85 -9.21
N TYR A 426 23.55 -29.68 -10.46
CA TYR A 426 24.59 -30.55 -11.01
C TYR A 426 25.87 -30.49 -10.20
N ILE A 427 26.33 -29.29 -9.84
CA ILE A 427 27.54 -29.13 -9.03
C ILE A 427 27.32 -29.72 -7.63
N LYS A 428 26.16 -29.49 -7.01
CA LYS A 428 25.81 -30.06 -5.70
C LYS A 428 25.88 -31.59 -5.70
N ASN A 429 25.40 -32.24 -6.76
CA ASN A 429 25.31 -33.69 -6.84
C ASN A 429 26.63 -34.34 -7.30
N PHE A 430 27.34 -33.74 -8.24
CA PHE A 430 28.49 -34.37 -8.93
C PHE A 430 29.84 -33.70 -8.66
N ASN A 431 29.87 -32.53 -8.02
CA ASN A 431 31.07 -31.88 -7.49
C ASN A 431 30.80 -31.28 -6.11
N ARG A 432 30.38 -32.14 -5.18
CA ARG A 432 29.94 -31.74 -3.84
C ARG A 432 30.99 -30.98 -3.05
N LYS A 433 32.28 -31.31 -3.21
CA LYS A 433 33.39 -30.61 -2.56
C LYS A 433 33.43 -29.13 -2.96
N TYR A 434 33.40 -28.84 -4.27
CA TYR A 434 33.36 -27.46 -4.76
C TYR A 434 32.08 -26.73 -4.32
N TYR A 435 30.95 -27.44 -4.30
CA TYR A 435 29.69 -26.89 -3.81
C TYR A 435 29.80 -26.40 -2.37
N ASP A 436 30.26 -27.27 -1.46
CA ASP A 436 30.32 -26.97 -0.03
C ASP A 436 31.42 -25.95 0.33
N GLU A 437 32.58 -25.98 -0.33
CA GLU A 437 33.73 -25.11 -0.03
C GLU A 437 33.63 -23.72 -0.68
N THR A 438 33.04 -23.61 -1.87
CA THR A 438 33.06 -22.38 -2.68
C THR A 438 31.65 -21.89 -3.02
N LEU A 439 30.90 -22.67 -3.81
CA LEU A 439 29.67 -22.18 -4.46
C LEU A 439 28.56 -21.85 -3.46
N LYS A 440 28.41 -22.62 -2.38
CA LYS A 440 27.39 -22.39 -1.33
C LYS A 440 27.55 -21.00 -0.68
N LYS A 441 28.78 -20.57 -0.44
CA LYS A 441 29.08 -19.25 0.12
C LYS A 441 28.73 -18.14 -0.88
N CYS A 442 29.16 -18.27 -2.13
CA CYS A 442 28.85 -17.32 -3.21
C CYS A 442 27.33 -17.15 -3.40
N ILE A 443 26.56 -18.24 -3.40
CA ILE A 443 25.09 -18.18 -3.48
C ILE A 443 24.50 -17.42 -2.29
N SER A 444 24.99 -17.70 -1.07
CA SER A 444 24.49 -17.01 0.13
C SER A 444 24.77 -15.51 0.09
N ASP A 445 25.96 -15.11 -0.34
CA ASP A 445 26.35 -13.69 -0.42
C ASP A 445 25.58 -12.97 -1.53
N HIS A 446 25.37 -13.63 -2.69
CA HIS A 446 24.52 -13.12 -3.76
C HIS A 446 23.05 -12.94 -3.30
N MET A 447 22.49 -13.92 -2.58
CA MET A 447 21.14 -13.81 -2.01
C MET A 447 20.99 -12.59 -1.08
N LYS A 448 22.01 -12.31 -0.24
CA LYS A 448 22.00 -11.15 0.65
C LYS A 448 21.99 -9.85 -0.14
N GLN A 449 22.88 -9.72 -1.12
CA GLN A 449 22.97 -8.53 -1.97
C GLN A 449 21.67 -8.28 -2.75
N PHE A 450 21.07 -9.32 -3.34
CA PHE A 450 19.81 -9.20 -4.07
C PHE A 450 18.66 -8.73 -3.17
N ASN A 451 18.55 -9.29 -1.96
CA ASN A 451 17.53 -8.88 -1.00
C ASN A 451 17.73 -7.43 -0.53
N GLU A 452 18.98 -6.99 -0.36
CA GLU A 452 19.32 -5.61 -0.01
C GLU A 452 18.95 -4.64 -1.13
N GLN A 453 19.28 -4.96 -2.38
CA GLN A 453 18.89 -4.18 -3.56
C GLN A 453 17.37 -4.10 -3.72
N LYS A 454 16.66 -5.23 -3.54
CA LYS A 454 15.19 -5.26 -3.57
C LYS A 454 14.59 -4.35 -2.51
N ARG A 455 15.12 -4.41 -1.28
CA ARG A 455 14.70 -3.52 -0.19
C ARG A 455 14.98 -2.07 -0.52
N GLN A 456 16.14 -1.75 -1.09
CA GLN A 456 16.51 -0.39 -1.48
C GLN A 456 15.61 0.16 -2.58
N LYS A 457 15.28 -0.64 -3.59
CA LYS A 457 14.33 -0.27 -4.64
C LYS A 457 12.93 -0.01 -4.08
N GLN A 458 12.45 -0.89 -3.20
CA GLN A 458 11.17 -0.69 -2.50
C GLN A 458 11.15 0.58 -1.67
N LYS A 459 12.27 0.92 -1.00
CA LYS A 459 12.39 2.20 -0.27
C LYS A 459 12.25 3.41 -1.19
N ILE A 460 12.94 3.42 -2.34
CA ILE A 460 12.87 4.53 -3.30
C ILE A 460 11.44 4.70 -3.83
N GLU A 461 10.81 3.61 -4.26
CA GLU A 461 9.40 3.64 -4.71
C GLU A 461 8.45 4.15 -3.63
N LEU A 462 8.72 3.84 -2.35
CA LEU A 462 7.93 4.34 -1.23
C LEU A 462 8.15 5.84 -1.01
N ILE A 463 9.39 6.31 -1.09
CA ILE A 463 9.75 7.74 -0.99
C ILE A 463 9.04 8.53 -2.09
N ASP A 464 9.01 8.02 -3.32
CA ASP A 464 8.35 8.68 -4.46
C ASP A 464 6.82 8.71 -4.33
N LYS A 465 6.22 7.70 -3.70
CA LYS A 465 4.77 7.65 -3.42
C LYS A 465 4.33 8.51 -2.25
N VAL A 466 5.22 8.78 -1.30
CA VAL A 466 4.91 9.61 -0.14
C VAL A 466 4.89 11.06 -0.59
N ASN A 467 3.68 11.55 -0.91
CA ASN A 467 3.45 12.98 -1.03
C ASN A 467 3.93 13.64 0.26
N LYS A 468 4.75 14.70 0.16
CA LYS A 468 5.21 15.48 1.31
C LYS A 468 4.01 16.19 1.97
N GLN A 469 3.25 15.45 2.75
CA GLN A 469 2.21 16.01 3.60
C GLN A 469 2.90 16.84 4.67
N MET A 470 2.43 18.08 4.81
CA MET A 470 2.84 18.96 5.89
C MET A 470 1.90 18.75 7.08
N ILE A 471 2.42 18.95 8.29
CA ILE A 471 1.59 19.02 9.48
C ILE A 471 0.68 20.23 9.32
N ASP A 472 -0.64 20.00 9.34
CA ASP A 472 -1.68 21.03 9.38
C ASP A 472 -2.35 21.00 10.76
N LEU A 473 -2.36 22.11 11.48
CA LEU A 473 -3.00 22.24 12.79
C LEU A 473 -4.54 22.30 12.69
N LYS A 474 -5.12 22.64 11.54
CA LYS A 474 -6.58 22.62 11.34
C LYS A 474 -7.14 21.21 11.11
N ASP A 475 -6.31 20.30 10.61
CA ASP A 475 -6.66 18.88 10.49
C ASP A 475 -6.91 18.28 11.89
N PRO A 476 -7.99 17.56 12.18
CA PRO A 476 -8.21 16.93 13.50
C PRO A 476 -7.35 15.67 13.72
N PHE A 477 -6.68 15.16 12.69
CA PHE A 477 -5.91 13.91 12.79
C PHE A 477 -4.69 14.06 13.72
N LEU A 478 -4.51 13.08 14.61
CA LEU A 478 -3.52 13.10 15.69
C LEU A 478 -2.78 11.77 15.78
N LEU A 479 -1.56 11.80 16.31
CA LEU A 479 -0.80 10.57 16.61
C LEU A 479 -1.60 9.66 17.55
N MET A 480 -2.22 10.24 18.58
CA MET A 480 -3.13 9.57 19.49
C MET A 480 -4.42 10.40 19.61
N PRO A 481 -5.62 9.80 19.50
CA PRO A 481 -5.88 8.38 19.30
C PRO A 481 -5.93 7.94 17.82
N HIS A 482 -6.08 8.86 16.87
CA HIS A 482 -6.48 8.55 15.49
C HIS A 482 -5.53 7.59 14.75
N LEU A 483 -4.23 7.89 14.70
CA LEU A 483 -3.25 7.03 14.04
C LEU A 483 -3.20 5.64 14.69
N GLN A 484 -3.30 5.59 16.03
CA GLN A 484 -3.36 4.33 16.78
C GLN A 484 -4.60 3.51 16.45
N GLU A 485 -5.78 4.11 16.47
CA GLU A 485 -7.04 3.42 16.15
C GLU A 485 -7.04 2.90 14.72
N LYS A 486 -6.61 3.71 13.76
CA LYS A 486 -6.49 3.32 12.35
C LYS A 486 -5.57 2.10 12.17
N ALA A 487 -4.47 2.04 12.93
CA ALA A 487 -3.59 0.89 12.95
C ALA A 487 -4.23 -0.35 13.58
N ILE A 488 -4.92 -0.19 14.72
CA ILE A 488 -5.63 -1.29 15.41
C ILE A 488 -6.73 -1.88 14.54
N LYS A 489 -7.47 -1.04 13.81
CA LYS A 489 -8.53 -1.45 12.88
C LYS A 489 -7.99 -2.08 11.59
N GLY A 490 -6.67 -2.00 11.36
CA GLY A 490 -6.03 -2.58 10.16
C GLY A 490 -6.40 -1.85 8.86
N GLU A 491 -6.72 -0.56 8.94
CA GLU A 491 -7.22 0.24 7.80
C GLU A 491 -6.10 0.68 6.83
N TYR A 492 -4.83 0.55 7.23
CA TYR A 492 -3.69 0.86 6.37
C TYR A 492 -3.42 -0.26 5.37
N LYS A 493 -3.51 0.06 4.07
CA LYS A 493 -3.24 -0.91 2.99
C LYS A 493 -1.76 -1.29 2.91
N ASP A 494 -0.88 -0.31 3.04
CA ASP A 494 0.57 -0.47 2.96
C ASP A 494 1.33 0.50 3.88
N GLU A 495 2.67 0.42 3.87
CA GLU A 495 3.57 1.26 4.69
C GLU A 495 3.47 2.75 4.33
N SER A 496 3.16 3.05 3.07
CA SER A 496 3.15 4.41 2.57
C SER A 496 1.98 5.21 3.15
N GLU A 497 0.80 4.61 3.29
CA GLU A 497 -0.36 5.26 3.94
C GLU A 497 -0.09 5.56 5.42
N LEU A 498 0.56 4.63 6.15
CA LEU A 498 0.96 4.84 7.55
C LEU A 498 1.99 5.97 7.67
N MET A 499 2.97 6.02 6.76
CA MET A 499 3.98 7.06 6.76
C MET A 499 3.41 8.44 6.44
N GLN A 500 2.49 8.55 5.49
CA GLN A 500 1.77 9.79 5.19
C GLN A 500 1.03 10.31 6.42
N ASP A 501 0.26 9.45 7.09
CA ASP A 501 -0.44 9.81 8.32
C ASP A 501 0.51 10.16 9.48
N LEU A 502 1.68 9.53 9.54
CA LEU A 502 2.71 9.91 10.50
C LEU A 502 3.31 11.30 10.20
N MET A 503 3.51 11.64 8.92
CA MET A 503 4.02 12.96 8.50
C MET A 503 3.03 14.09 8.75
N ARG A 504 1.72 13.79 8.77
CA ARG A 504 0.66 14.75 9.16
C ARG A 504 0.73 15.16 10.63
N VAL A 505 1.38 14.37 11.48
CA VAL A 505 1.32 14.54 12.94
C VAL A 505 2.67 14.77 13.59
N MET A 506 3.80 14.48 12.93
CA MET A 506 5.11 14.72 13.51
C MET A 506 6.22 14.97 12.49
N CYS A 507 7.23 15.72 12.92
CA CYS A 507 8.51 15.89 12.23
C CYS A 507 9.62 16.13 13.27
N TYR A 508 10.87 16.23 12.85
CA TYR A 508 11.97 16.53 13.77
C TYR A 508 13.07 17.35 13.11
N THR A 509 13.86 18.03 13.93
CA THR A 509 15.10 18.71 13.53
C THR A 509 16.28 18.20 14.35
N THR A 510 17.48 18.52 13.90
CA THR A 510 18.71 18.32 14.69
C THR A 510 18.97 19.54 15.55
N ALA A 511 19.07 19.35 16.87
CA ALA A 511 19.45 20.39 17.82
C ALA A 511 20.97 20.68 17.76
N LYS A 512 21.40 21.79 18.38
CA LYS A 512 22.81 22.22 18.36
C LYS A 512 23.78 21.22 19.00
N ASP A 513 23.30 20.43 19.98
CA ASP A 513 24.07 19.38 20.65
C ASP A 513 24.09 18.06 19.86
N GLY A 514 23.48 18.01 18.67
CA GLY A 514 23.39 16.84 17.80
C GLY A 514 22.21 15.90 18.11
N SER A 515 21.44 16.17 19.17
CA SER A 515 20.26 15.37 19.50
C SER A 515 19.06 15.69 18.59
N ALA A 516 18.12 14.75 18.48
CA ALA A 516 16.90 14.94 17.71
C ALA A 516 15.82 15.62 18.57
N MET A 517 15.27 16.72 18.08
CA MET A 517 14.16 17.44 18.70
C MET A 517 12.90 17.25 17.86
N TYR A 518 11.89 16.61 18.44
CA TYR A 518 10.67 16.24 17.73
C TYR A 518 9.56 17.24 17.98
N MET A 519 8.81 17.55 16.92
CA MET A 519 7.61 18.36 16.93
C MET A 519 6.44 17.43 16.65
N VAL A 520 5.55 17.28 17.63
CA VAL A 520 4.39 16.39 17.55
C VAL A 520 3.13 17.22 17.74
N LYS A 521 2.20 17.07 16.81
CA LYS A 521 0.88 17.68 16.87
C LYS A 521 0.06 17.07 18.01
N GLN A 522 -0.51 17.91 18.84
CA GLN A 522 -1.35 17.51 19.98
C GLN A 522 -2.58 18.41 20.09
N TRP A 523 -3.67 17.86 20.63
CA TRP A 523 -4.85 18.63 20.98
C TRP A 523 -4.65 19.34 22.32
N ASP A 524 -4.89 20.65 22.35
CA ASP A 524 -4.94 21.43 23.59
C ASP A 524 -6.41 21.66 23.99
N SER A 525 -6.84 20.95 25.03
CA SER A 525 -8.21 21.03 25.54
C SER A 525 -8.58 22.37 26.17
N ALA A 526 -7.61 23.22 26.55
CA ALA A 526 -7.91 24.51 27.18
C ALA A 526 -8.31 25.58 26.15
N ILE A 527 -7.73 25.51 24.94
CA ILE A 527 -7.95 26.47 23.85
C ILE A 527 -8.71 25.87 22.66
N GLU A 528 -8.98 24.57 22.71
CA GLU A 528 -9.75 23.79 21.72
C GLU A 528 -9.17 23.87 20.30
N ILE A 529 -7.84 23.78 20.20
CA ILE A 529 -7.13 23.72 18.91
C ILE A 529 -5.95 22.74 18.99
N ASN A 530 -5.43 22.33 17.83
CA ASN A 530 -4.18 21.60 17.81
C ASN A 530 -2.98 22.55 17.94
N THR A 531 -1.98 22.12 18.70
CA THR A 531 -0.71 22.81 18.91
C THR A 531 0.46 21.87 18.63
N ILE A 532 1.66 22.45 18.57
CA ILE A 532 2.90 21.68 18.44
C ILE A 532 3.50 21.49 19.83
N SER A 533 3.82 20.25 20.17
CA SER A 533 4.52 19.88 21.38
C SER A 533 5.92 19.35 21.07
N TYR A 534 6.91 19.85 21.80
CA TYR A 534 8.28 19.40 21.71
C TYR A 534 8.48 18.12 22.52
N MET A 535 9.12 17.12 21.92
CA MET A 535 9.35 15.83 22.56
C MET A 535 10.78 15.33 22.37
N SER A 536 11.28 14.61 23.38
CA SER A 536 12.50 13.83 23.26
C SER A 536 12.26 12.57 22.43
N GLU A 537 13.34 12.02 21.87
CA GLU A 537 13.29 10.75 21.14
C GLU A 537 12.69 9.62 21.98
N GLN A 538 12.98 9.57 23.28
CA GLN A 538 12.47 8.54 24.18
C GLN A 538 10.95 8.59 24.29
N ASN A 539 10.37 9.79 24.38
CA ASN A 539 8.93 9.98 24.45
C ASN A 539 8.24 9.60 23.14
N VAL A 540 8.78 10.04 22.00
CA VAL A 540 8.27 9.66 20.68
C VAL A 540 8.36 8.16 20.46
N ARG A 541 9.50 7.54 20.79
CA ARG A 541 9.67 6.09 20.72
C ARG A 541 8.63 5.36 21.57
N SER A 542 8.35 5.84 22.78
CA SER A 542 7.31 5.27 23.65
C SER A 542 5.93 5.32 23.00
N LEU A 543 5.56 6.46 22.39
CA LEU A 543 4.27 6.62 21.69
C LEU A 543 4.17 5.74 20.44
N LEU A 544 5.19 5.75 19.57
CA LEU A 544 5.19 4.96 18.34
C LEU A 544 5.20 3.45 18.60
N ASN A 545 5.78 3.01 19.72
CA ASN A 545 5.73 1.62 20.13
C ASN A 545 4.33 1.15 20.56
N LYS A 546 3.41 2.06 20.91
CA LYS A 546 2.01 1.74 21.22
C LYS A 546 1.15 1.52 19.97
N VAL A 547 1.67 1.87 18.78
CA VAL A 547 1.01 1.67 17.50
C VAL A 547 1.62 0.46 16.80
N ILE A 548 0.88 -0.64 16.75
CA ILE A 548 1.29 -1.88 16.09
C ILE A 548 0.57 -1.95 14.75
N TRP A 549 1.32 -2.03 13.64
CA TRP A 549 0.74 -2.05 12.30
C TRP A 549 0.50 -3.49 11.78
N LYS A 550 1.44 -4.42 11.99
CA LYS A 550 1.31 -5.85 11.62
C LYS A 550 1.86 -6.75 12.73
N LYS A 551 1.49 -8.05 12.74
CA LYS A 551 1.89 -9.09 13.72
C LYS A 551 3.43 -9.15 13.92
N ASN A 552 3.96 -8.26 14.76
CA ASN A 552 5.37 -8.04 15.14
C ASN A 552 6.13 -6.88 14.45
N ARG A 553 5.47 -5.91 13.80
CA ARG A 553 6.14 -4.68 13.34
C ARG A 553 5.52 -3.43 13.96
N LYS A 554 6.32 -2.69 14.72
CA LYS A 554 5.90 -1.46 15.40
C LYS A 554 6.07 -0.28 14.47
N THR A 555 5.25 0.74 14.67
CA THR A 555 5.35 1.98 13.87
C THR A 555 6.70 2.67 14.06
N TYR A 556 7.33 2.55 15.23
CA TYR A 556 8.69 3.06 15.46
C TYR A 556 9.73 2.43 14.53
N ASP A 557 9.64 1.12 14.27
CA ASP A 557 10.61 0.41 13.41
C ASP A 557 10.55 0.94 11.97
N ILE A 558 9.34 1.26 11.51
CA ILE A 558 9.06 1.84 10.19
C ILE A 558 9.56 3.28 10.16
N PHE A 559 9.18 4.09 11.15
CA PHE A 559 9.65 5.47 11.28
C PHE A 559 11.18 5.55 11.25
N HIS A 560 11.87 4.71 12.04
CA HIS A 560 13.33 4.69 12.11
C HIS A 560 13.98 4.34 10.76
N GLU A 561 13.35 3.47 9.97
CA GLU A 561 13.82 3.10 8.63
C GLU A 561 13.72 4.26 7.63
N PHE A 562 12.77 5.17 7.82
CA PHE A 562 12.44 6.27 6.90
C PHE A 562 12.55 7.67 7.55
N ASN A 563 13.31 7.81 8.64
CA ASN A 563 13.35 9.04 9.44
C ASN A 563 13.76 10.28 8.62
N HIS A 564 14.62 10.12 7.60
CA HIS A 564 15.05 11.18 6.71
C HIS A 564 13.91 11.93 6.03
N LEU A 565 12.72 11.33 5.88
CA LEU A 565 11.52 12.00 5.33
C LEU A 565 10.85 12.95 6.31
N PHE A 566 11.08 12.77 7.61
CA PHE A 566 10.52 13.57 8.70
C PHE A 566 11.46 14.68 9.16
N HIS A 567 12.69 14.69 8.65
CA HIS A 567 13.70 15.67 9.02
C HIS A 567 13.41 17.03 8.39
N LYS A 568 13.56 18.08 9.18
CA LYS A 568 13.53 19.48 8.79
C LYS A 568 14.88 20.10 9.07
N ILE A 569 15.33 20.99 8.19
CA ILE A 569 16.65 21.65 8.33
C ILE A 569 16.70 22.58 9.55
N GLY A 570 15.54 23.00 10.03
CA GLY A 570 15.38 23.86 11.19
C GLY A 570 13.91 24.16 11.45
N ILE A 571 13.68 24.88 12.54
CA ILE A 571 12.37 25.35 12.97
C ILE A 571 12.41 26.86 12.99
N LYS A 572 11.33 27.49 12.54
CA LYS A 572 11.10 28.92 12.73
C LYS A 572 9.65 29.13 13.13
N PHE A 573 9.41 30.23 13.85
CA PHE A 573 8.05 30.63 14.16
C PHE A 573 7.23 30.77 12.88
N TYR A 574 7.75 31.46 11.87
CA TYR A 574 7.14 31.53 10.54
C TYR A 574 8.20 31.39 9.44
N SER A 575 7.97 30.50 8.48
CA SER A 575 8.88 30.33 7.33
C SER A 575 8.12 29.96 6.06
N LYS A 576 8.58 30.52 4.94
CA LYS A 576 8.14 30.14 3.59
C LYS A 576 9.01 29.03 2.98
N ASN A 577 10.08 28.62 3.66
CA ASN A 577 10.96 27.56 3.18
C ASN A 577 10.36 26.19 3.53
N PRO A 578 10.01 25.33 2.55
CA PRO A 578 9.36 24.04 2.81
C PRO A 578 10.24 23.03 3.57
N ASN A 579 11.55 23.25 3.60
CA ASN A 579 12.51 22.41 4.33
C ASN A 579 12.63 22.81 5.80
N GLU A 580 12.18 24.01 6.18
CA GLU A 580 12.03 24.43 7.57
C GLU A 580 10.61 24.09 8.05
N PHE A 581 10.46 23.87 9.36
CA PHE A 581 9.14 23.76 9.96
C PHE A 581 8.65 25.15 10.40
N SER A 582 7.47 25.55 9.92
CA SER A 582 6.78 26.78 10.34
C SER A 582 5.79 26.44 11.46
N ILE A 583 6.05 26.96 12.66
CA ILE A 583 5.17 26.74 13.83
C ILE A 583 3.84 27.46 13.67
N PHE A 584 3.87 28.68 13.14
CA PHE A 584 2.70 29.46 12.79
C PHE A 584 2.08 28.93 11.50
N GLN A 585 0.81 28.53 11.59
CA GLN A 585 0.03 27.99 10.48
C GLN A 585 -1.25 28.79 10.21
N GLY A 586 -1.35 29.98 10.79
CA GLY A 586 -2.51 30.86 10.68
C GLY A 586 -3.15 31.16 12.03
N LEU A 587 -4.13 32.06 12.01
CA LEU A 587 -4.94 32.40 13.18
C LEU A 587 -6.05 31.36 13.38
N LYS A 588 -6.62 31.35 14.59
CA LYS A 588 -7.80 30.52 14.93
C LYS A 588 -8.97 30.79 13.96
N TYR A 589 -9.16 32.05 13.59
CA TYR A 589 -10.24 32.48 12.71
C TYR A 589 -9.73 32.85 11.32
N ASN A 590 -10.58 32.66 10.32
CA ASN A 590 -10.29 33.06 8.93
C ASN A 590 -10.41 34.58 8.77
N VAL A 591 -9.64 35.14 7.84
CA VAL A 591 -9.77 36.55 7.44
C VAL A 591 -11.08 36.72 6.66
N LEU A 592 -11.88 37.73 7.03
CA LEU A 592 -13.15 38.03 6.39
C LEU A 592 -12.95 39.02 5.24
N GLU A 593 -13.68 38.83 4.13
CA GLU A 593 -13.69 39.78 3.00
C GLU A 593 -14.48 41.06 3.29
N GLN A 594 -15.51 40.95 4.14
CA GLN A 594 -16.36 42.05 4.55
C GLN A 594 -16.40 42.17 6.07
N ILE A 595 -16.41 43.41 6.56
CA ILE A 595 -16.33 43.74 7.99
C ILE A 595 -17.67 44.28 8.47
N ASP A 596 -18.25 43.67 9.49
CA ASP A 596 -19.39 44.23 10.22
C ASP A 596 -18.89 45.18 11.32
N MET A 597 -18.96 46.48 11.02
CA MET A 597 -18.55 47.52 11.96
C MET A 597 -19.39 47.55 13.23
N SER A 598 -20.64 47.07 13.23
CA SER A 598 -21.48 47.10 14.44
C SER A 598 -20.96 46.19 15.56
N ILE A 599 -20.23 45.13 15.19
CA ILE A 599 -19.58 44.21 16.11
C ILE A 599 -18.26 44.81 16.60
N ILE A 600 -17.45 45.29 15.65
CA ILE A 600 -16.09 45.79 15.94
C ILE A 600 -16.11 47.12 16.72
N GLU A 601 -17.12 47.97 16.53
CA GLU A 601 -17.24 49.27 17.18
C GLU A 601 -17.21 49.17 18.71
N GLN A 602 -17.73 48.08 19.30
CA GLN A 602 -17.66 47.86 20.75
C GLN A 602 -16.22 47.64 21.24
N PHE A 603 -15.42 46.89 20.49
CA PHE A 603 -14.01 46.69 20.81
C PHE A 603 -13.21 47.98 20.58
N LEU A 604 -13.44 48.69 19.47
CA LEU A 604 -12.79 49.96 19.20
C LEU A 604 -13.14 51.03 20.25
N GLY A 605 -14.39 51.06 20.72
CA GLY A 605 -14.82 51.91 21.83
C GLY A 605 -14.12 51.57 23.15
N LEU A 606 -13.94 50.28 23.47
CA LEU A 606 -13.12 49.88 24.62
C LEU A 606 -11.68 50.42 24.50
N VAL A 607 -11.07 50.29 23.31
CA VAL A 607 -9.70 50.77 23.08
C VAL A 607 -9.62 52.29 23.21
N LYS A 608 -10.56 53.03 22.62
CA LYS A 608 -10.57 54.50 22.64
C LYS A 608 -10.89 55.06 24.02
N ASP A 609 -12.05 54.70 24.56
CA ASP A 609 -12.59 55.33 25.76
C ASP A 609 -11.83 54.88 27.01
N THR A 610 -11.47 53.59 27.08
CA THR A 610 -10.90 53.01 28.31
C THR A 610 -9.39 52.89 28.25
N ILE A 611 -8.84 52.27 27.19
CA ILE A 611 -7.41 51.97 27.13
C ILE A 611 -6.62 53.24 26.80
N ALA A 612 -7.05 54.01 25.81
CA ALA A 612 -6.44 55.28 25.42
C ALA A 612 -6.96 56.48 26.23
N ALA A 613 -8.05 56.32 26.98
CA ALA A 613 -8.67 57.38 27.77
C ALA A 613 -9.03 58.63 26.94
N ASP A 614 -9.60 58.41 25.75
CA ASP A 614 -9.95 59.42 24.74
C ASP A 614 -8.75 60.22 24.16
N ASP A 615 -7.51 59.78 24.39
CA ASP A 615 -6.33 60.33 23.74
C ASP A 615 -6.17 59.72 22.33
N GLU A 616 -6.42 60.54 21.30
CA GLU A 616 -6.40 60.09 19.90
C GLU A 616 -5.02 59.58 19.48
N VAL A 617 -3.92 60.16 19.98
CA VAL A 617 -2.56 59.75 19.62
C VAL A 617 -2.25 58.36 20.19
N VAL A 618 -2.65 58.13 21.45
CA VAL A 618 -2.51 56.81 22.09
C VAL A 618 -3.42 55.78 21.44
N TYR A 619 -4.65 56.16 21.10
CA TYR A 619 -5.61 55.30 20.41
C TYR A 619 -5.06 54.81 19.06
N GLU A 620 -4.61 55.74 18.22
CA GLU A 620 -4.02 55.43 16.92
C GLU A 620 -2.76 54.56 17.06
N TYR A 621 -1.90 54.87 18.04
CA TYR A 621 -0.72 54.05 18.32
C TYR A 621 -1.08 52.60 18.68
N ILE A 622 -2.08 52.39 19.55
CA ILE A 622 -2.52 51.05 19.93
C ILE A 622 -3.05 50.29 18.72
N LEU A 623 -3.87 50.93 17.87
CA LEU A 623 -4.39 50.29 16.66
C LEU A 623 -3.27 49.92 15.67
N ASN A 624 -2.33 50.83 15.43
CA ASN A 624 -1.17 50.57 14.57
C ASN A 624 -0.29 49.45 15.14
N TRP A 625 -0.10 49.40 16.45
CA TRP A 625 0.62 48.32 17.12
C TRP A 625 -0.10 46.97 16.98
N LEU A 626 -1.43 46.93 17.12
CA LEU A 626 -2.23 45.73 16.88
C LEU A 626 -2.17 45.27 15.42
N ALA A 627 -2.29 46.21 14.46
CA ALA A 627 -2.16 45.90 13.04
C ALA A 627 -0.76 45.33 12.73
N TRP A 628 0.29 45.93 13.31
CA TRP A 628 1.67 45.52 13.09
C TRP A 628 1.93 44.09 13.54
N ILE A 629 1.46 43.67 14.73
CA ILE A 629 1.68 42.30 15.24
C ILE A 629 0.93 41.25 14.42
N VAL A 630 -0.17 41.61 13.75
CA VAL A 630 -0.91 40.72 12.85
C VAL A 630 -0.24 40.63 11.48
N GLN A 631 0.28 41.74 10.97
CA GLN A 631 0.90 41.80 9.64
C GLN A 631 2.34 41.28 9.59
N ASN A 632 3.08 41.36 10.71
CA ASN A 632 4.51 41.02 10.80
C ASN A 632 4.75 39.77 11.66
N ILE A 633 4.04 38.68 11.33
CA ILE A 633 4.17 37.40 12.03
C ILE A 633 5.62 36.90 12.02
N GLY A 634 6.12 36.55 13.20
CA GLY A 634 7.50 36.05 13.39
C GLY A 634 8.53 37.14 13.63
N GLU A 635 8.15 38.41 13.63
CA GLU A 635 9.01 39.52 14.02
C GLU A 635 8.52 40.14 15.34
N LYS A 636 9.46 40.54 16.21
CA LYS A 636 9.11 41.20 17.48
C LYS A 636 8.88 42.68 17.27
N SER A 637 7.83 43.22 17.88
CA SER A 637 7.51 44.65 17.83
C SER A 637 8.54 45.53 18.56
N GLY A 638 9.37 44.94 19.43
CA GLY A 638 10.34 45.67 20.24
C GLY A 638 9.72 46.55 21.33
N VAL A 639 8.39 46.51 21.49
CA VAL A 639 7.64 47.36 22.41
C VAL A 639 6.62 46.53 23.20
N SER A 640 6.54 46.79 24.50
CA SER A 640 5.50 46.23 25.39
C SER A 640 4.64 47.34 25.96
N PRO A 641 3.38 47.51 25.52
CA PRO A 641 2.43 48.42 26.15
C PRO A 641 2.17 48.04 27.62
N VAL A 642 2.12 49.03 28.51
CA VAL A 642 1.84 48.82 29.94
C VAL A 642 0.53 49.50 30.30
N LEU A 643 -0.46 48.68 30.70
CA LEU A 643 -1.80 49.17 31.04
C LEU A 643 -1.94 49.37 32.55
N ILE A 644 -2.00 50.64 32.99
CA ILE A 644 -2.15 51.00 34.41
C ILE A 644 -3.54 51.60 34.64
N GLY A 645 -4.24 51.08 35.64
CA GLY A 645 -5.54 51.64 36.05
C GLY A 645 -6.21 50.79 37.13
N THR A 646 -7.36 51.23 37.62
CA THR A 646 -8.11 50.51 38.66
C THR A 646 -8.60 49.14 38.17
N GLN A 647 -8.93 48.25 39.11
CA GLN A 647 -9.56 46.97 38.77
C GLN A 647 -10.95 47.21 38.16
N GLY A 648 -11.39 46.31 37.28
CA GLY A 648 -12.72 46.37 36.66
C GLY A 648 -12.88 47.34 35.50
N ILE A 649 -11.83 48.06 35.09
CA ILE A 649 -11.93 49.02 33.97
C ILE A 649 -11.95 48.38 32.58
N GLY A 650 -11.62 47.08 32.45
CA GLY A 650 -11.64 46.39 31.15
C GLY A 650 -10.27 46.08 30.53
N LYS A 651 -9.15 46.29 31.24
CA LYS A 651 -7.80 45.91 30.77
C LYS A 651 -7.72 44.44 30.32
N THR A 652 -8.28 43.53 31.11
CA THR A 652 -8.30 42.10 30.82
C THR A 652 -9.20 41.76 29.63
N MET A 653 -10.31 42.50 29.43
CA MET A 653 -11.18 42.28 28.27
C MET A 653 -10.45 42.61 26.96
N PHE A 654 -9.68 43.71 26.96
CA PHE A 654 -8.83 44.07 25.83
C PHE A 654 -7.79 42.98 25.52
N THR A 655 -7.05 42.52 26.52
CA THR A 655 -6.02 41.50 26.31
C THR A 655 -6.59 40.13 25.95
N ASN A 656 -7.76 39.76 26.50
CA ASN A 656 -8.40 38.47 26.20
C ASN A 656 -8.83 38.37 24.74
N ALA A 657 -9.37 39.45 24.15
CA ALA A 657 -9.73 39.46 22.73
C ALA A 657 -8.53 39.19 21.82
N ILE A 658 -7.37 39.79 22.15
CA ILE A 658 -6.11 39.58 21.40
C ILE A 658 -5.58 38.16 21.62
N CYS A 659 -5.63 37.66 22.87
CA CYS A 659 -5.23 36.28 23.16
C CYS A 659 -6.08 35.26 22.40
N GLU A 660 -7.39 35.49 22.29
CA GLU A 660 -8.31 34.63 21.55
C GLU A 660 -8.02 34.65 20.05
N LEU A 661 -7.71 35.82 19.46
CA LEU A 661 -7.29 35.94 18.06
C LEU A 661 -6.04 35.10 17.77
N PHE A 662 -5.07 35.15 18.68
CA PHE A 662 -3.80 34.40 18.61
C PHE A 662 -3.82 33.10 19.42
N ALA A 663 -4.97 32.44 19.59
CA ALA A 663 -5.05 31.19 20.34
C ALA A 663 -4.01 30.17 19.83
N GLY A 664 -3.30 29.51 20.75
CA GLY A 664 -2.14 28.64 20.46
C GLY A 664 -0.80 29.36 20.39
N TYR A 665 -0.83 30.65 20.01
CA TYR A 665 0.34 31.53 19.92
C TYR A 665 0.27 32.68 20.93
N SER A 666 -0.63 32.60 21.92
CA SER A 666 -0.76 33.58 22.99
C SER A 666 -0.74 32.94 24.36
N VAL A 667 -0.32 33.70 25.38
CA VAL A 667 -0.39 33.28 26.78
C VAL A 667 -1.06 34.37 27.62
N PRO A 668 -2.30 34.14 28.08
CA PRO A 668 -2.96 35.05 29.00
C PRO A 668 -2.43 34.89 30.43
N ASN A 669 -2.50 35.97 31.22
CA ASN A 669 -2.39 35.95 32.69
C ASN A 669 -1.13 35.29 33.27
N ILE A 670 0.06 35.64 32.77
CA ILE A 670 1.32 35.22 33.37
C ILE A 670 1.47 35.92 34.73
N SER A 671 1.37 35.15 35.81
CA SER A 671 1.21 35.67 37.18
C SER A 671 2.53 35.80 37.95
N SER A 672 3.63 35.24 37.44
CA SER A 672 4.94 35.33 38.09
C SER A 672 6.04 35.77 37.12
N MET A 673 6.96 36.60 37.64
CA MET A 673 8.15 37.01 36.88
C MET A 673 9.06 35.81 36.57
N GLU A 674 9.10 34.81 37.45
CA GLU A 674 9.90 33.60 37.26
C GLU A 674 9.48 32.79 36.04
N GLN A 675 8.20 32.80 35.66
CA GLN A 675 7.73 32.16 34.43
C GLN A 675 8.23 32.84 33.15
N LEU A 676 8.66 34.12 33.23
CA LEU A 676 9.21 34.87 32.11
C LEU A 676 10.74 34.88 32.12
N THR A 677 11.34 35.19 33.28
CA THR A 677 12.78 35.47 33.43
C THR A 677 13.56 34.35 34.11
N GLY A 678 12.88 33.29 34.53
CA GLY A 678 13.47 32.10 35.13
C GLY A 678 14.28 31.28 34.14
N THR A 679 14.94 30.24 34.65
CA THR A 679 15.79 29.36 33.84
C THR A 679 14.98 28.53 32.85
N TYR A 680 13.73 28.18 33.16
CA TYR A 680 12.82 27.46 32.27
C TYR A 680 11.74 28.42 31.76
N ASN A 681 11.79 28.75 30.48
CA ASN A 681 10.98 29.79 29.85
C ASN A 681 10.14 29.25 28.68
N GLN A 682 9.81 27.96 28.70
CA GLN A 682 8.98 27.29 27.69
C GLN A 682 7.61 27.96 27.47
N LEU A 683 7.11 28.71 28.47
CA LEU A 683 5.81 29.37 28.39
C LEU A 683 5.73 30.39 27.25
N ILE A 684 6.83 31.10 27.00
CA ILE A 684 6.91 32.15 25.96
C ILE A 684 7.42 31.64 24.61
N GLU A 685 7.72 30.35 24.52
CA GLU A 685 8.14 29.71 23.28
C GLU A 685 7.01 29.72 22.26
N ASP A 686 7.35 30.10 21.02
CA ASP A 686 6.42 30.15 19.90
C ASP A 686 5.16 30.97 20.20
N LYS A 687 5.32 32.12 20.86
CA LYS A 687 4.23 33.06 21.17
C LYS A 687 4.41 34.38 20.44
N VAL A 688 3.31 34.87 19.86
CA VAL A 688 3.17 36.23 19.34
C VAL A 688 2.85 37.20 20.49
N PHE A 689 2.01 36.76 21.43
CA PHE A 689 1.46 37.66 22.45
C PHE A 689 1.46 37.03 23.84
N ALA A 690 2.07 37.70 24.81
CA ALA A 690 2.09 37.27 26.20
C ALA A 690 1.57 38.39 27.10
N VAL A 691 0.76 38.05 28.10
CA VAL A 691 0.13 39.02 29.00
C VAL A 691 0.62 38.77 30.43
N PRO A 692 1.68 39.47 30.86
CA PRO A 692 2.10 39.46 32.25
C PRO A 692 1.14 40.28 33.10
N ASN A 693 0.43 39.61 34.02
CA ASN A 693 -0.51 40.26 34.91
C ASN A 693 0.11 40.38 36.31
N GLU A 694 0.14 41.59 36.85
CA GLU A 694 0.68 41.89 38.19
C GLU A 694 2.09 41.32 38.44
N LEU A 695 3.04 41.59 37.54
CA LEU A 695 4.45 41.24 37.75
C LEU A 695 4.99 41.95 39.00
N ARG A 696 4.93 41.26 40.13
CA ARG A 696 5.57 41.71 41.37
C ARG A 696 7.07 41.53 41.20
N ASN A 697 7.83 42.60 41.35
CA ASN A 697 9.27 42.51 41.52
C ASN A 697 9.54 41.86 42.89
N ILE A 698 9.72 40.53 42.92
CA ILE A 698 10.16 39.81 44.11
C ILE A 698 11.69 39.92 44.14
N GLY A 699 12.22 40.79 45.00
CA GLY A 699 13.67 40.88 45.27
C GLY A 699 14.15 42.26 45.76
N ASP A 700 15.15 42.23 46.62
CA ASP A 700 16.03 43.33 47.00
C ASP A 700 17.06 43.65 45.89
N GLY A 701 17.47 44.92 45.81
CA GLY A 701 18.50 45.52 44.94
C GLY A 701 18.93 44.78 43.66
N SER A 702 19.72 43.71 43.82
CA SER A 702 20.36 42.95 42.73
C SER A 702 19.38 42.14 41.87
N ASN A 703 18.32 41.56 42.45
CA ASN A 703 17.33 40.75 41.73
C ASN A 703 16.41 41.59 40.85
N LYS A 704 16.16 42.84 41.26
CA LYS A 704 15.34 43.81 40.50
C LYS A 704 16.00 44.23 39.19
N GLN A 705 17.32 44.51 39.24
CA GLN A 705 18.08 44.88 38.05
C GLN A 705 18.19 43.72 37.07
N SER A 706 18.54 42.53 37.55
CA SER A 706 18.64 41.30 36.74
C SER A 706 17.32 40.96 36.01
N ASN A 707 16.17 41.08 36.69
CA ASN A 707 14.88 40.85 36.06
C ASN A 707 14.52 41.92 35.02
N SER A 708 14.88 43.18 35.26
CA SER A 708 14.66 44.27 34.29
C SER A 708 15.46 44.06 33.01
N ASP A 709 16.73 43.65 33.13
CA ASP A 709 17.59 43.41 31.96
C ASP A 709 17.06 42.22 31.15
N LYS A 710 16.66 41.13 31.81
CA LYS A 710 16.03 39.98 31.15
C LYS A 710 14.72 40.35 30.43
N LEU A 711 13.85 41.14 31.05
CA LEU A 711 12.60 41.58 30.42
C LEU A 711 12.89 42.42 29.17
N LYS A 712 13.88 43.32 29.24
CA LYS A 712 14.31 44.11 28.08
C LYS A 712 14.78 43.18 26.96
N THR A 713 15.66 42.22 27.26
CA THR A 713 16.12 41.22 26.30
C THR A 713 14.96 40.47 25.66
N LEU A 714 13.96 40.03 26.45
CA LEU A 714 12.78 39.34 25.93
C LEU A 714 12.00 40.19 24.91
N ILE A 715 11.86 41.49 25.18
CA ILE A 715 11.13 42.44 24.33
C ILE A 715 11.91 42.80 23.07
N THR A 716 13.22 43.05 23.18
CA THR A 716 13.99 43.68 22.09
C THR A 716 14.87 42.73 21.29
N GLU A 717 15.38 41.63 21.89
CA GLU A 717 16.27 40.72 21.16
C GLU A 717 15.51 39.89 20.14
N LYS A 718 16.09 39.79 18.93
CA LYS A 718 15.49 39.04 17.83
C LYS A 718 15.32 37.56 18.16
N TYR A 719 16.28 36.98 18.89
CA TYR A 719 16.27 35.58 19.27
C TYR A 719 16.48 35.44 20.78
N ILE A 720 15.78 34.49 21.38
CA ILE A 720 15.94 34.15 22.80
C ILE A 720 16.25 32.68 22.96
N ALA A 721 17.10 32.36 23.94
CA ALA A 721 17.36 30.97 24.30
C ALA A 721 16.15 30.41 25.05
N ILE A 722 15.58 29.33 24.53
CA ILE A 722 14.51 28.59 25.18
C ILE A 722 15.08 27.36 25.87
N ARG A 723 14.64 27.18 27.12
CA ARG A 723 15.01 26.06 27.97
C ARG A 723 13.75 25.39 28.48
N GLN A 724 13.60 24.13 28.09
CA GLN A 724 12.55 23.25 28.59
C GLN A 724 13.16 22.03 29.27
N LYS A 725 12.39 21.36 30.13
CA LYS A 725 12.88 20.12 30.74
C LYS A 725 12.95 19.02 29.69
N TYR A 726 14.08 18.32 29.65
CA TYR A 726 14.31 17.16 28.76
C TYR A 726 14.31 17.46 27.26
N ILE A 727 14.29 18.74 26.87
CA ILE A 727 14.44 19.21 25.49
C ILE A 727 15.74 20.02 25.40
N PRO A 728 16.54 19.85 24.34
CA PRO A 728 17.74 20.63 24.12
C PRO A 728 17.46 22.13 24.10
N GLU A 729 18.40 22.91 24.64
CA GLU A 729 18.36 24.37 24.53
C GLU A 729 18.46 24.78 23.05
N HIS A 730 17.54 25.63 22.63
CA HIS A 730 17.48 26.12 21.25
C HIS A 730 17.06 27.59 21.23
N MET A 731 17.25 28.23 20.07
CA MET A 731 16.88 29.64 19.89
C MET A 731 15.55 29.70 19.16
N THR A 732 14.62 30.52 19.67
CA THR A 732 13.38 30.89 18.97
C THR A 732 13.38 32.39 18.70
#